data_AF-A0A9E1F2V3-F1
#
_entry.id   AF-A0A9E1F2V3-F1
#
_cell.length_a   1.000
_cell.length_b   1.000
_cell.length_c   1.000
_cell.angle_alpha   90.00
_cell.angle_beta   90.00
_cell.angle_gamma   90.00
#
_symmetry.space_group_name_H-M   'P 1'
#
loop_
_entity.id
_entity.type
_entity.pdbx_description
1 polymer ?
#
loop_
_entity_poly.entity_id
_entity_poly.type
_entity_poly.pdbx_seq_one_letter_code
_entity_poly.pdbx_strand_id
1 'polypeptide(L)'
;MIIKMKNENRFFSQADVKPYELAEDGGLIYNPLTEEGKINHTTQKYQNVSLTEGTLEIGNAKLHYAVPAEMTAYDSVPLRYSLECPDHQQVLHLSVTAFEEQHRRTEEPSFDLNLPGTVDVDYTYLGYIAGKVKEDVHPSLQADFSDQIGTEFPGWELSEMCCSADLPVADRIWFRFRYRNTGNTILDGDGNGTFMFEPVLLRKNEQGEYLPHAVPSNLFYRIFDAVYPGEEGDFYLTFGAYPGYPAKTGPLEPGEYRIRLSGICRSEEKEPNFARVVWGGTAATVSVFDFTITQTGHQVAPAPVRKETVLQPNRNGWLHQYEEFMSSFVTSSQRSADTEVGVLGIQPAPWSKCLVLRLMRGDEQENAEICLPIMVESDSLSVSLNPEHTGFIRCADGTRRPAVATQSMTDMRGGGALTPFASENIINELLDMQQAGINLLTTTVAFSMELGSPEPYKRGGARDAFKFTADAMRVMGFPMEGLISYPYASGATQALASARLHRMVKAAQGIGDPALIEAGSQAALYEYLRYGDNYWYLGDGKVPLCIEDTRGWIRYDQHNRYPEGEASLKNFRLYLMNKYRTVDEMNAAWNTKFSSFDAVNPEADGEAGAFGHQYEYRKDGAVFRDYNAAMWDWDCFRTIQRREHYQQILEFIRPYIPQAGICLRTEGANWLVDGISPQSRNPKYRHVVYSQRHNAMIPEQLCQNGVIAVHSDYLTLPYTPSEAAELTRLSTEQGIMTLHMPQFNRMRDIAINERYGSEAYQTSYQLKSPMKGAYINTVTAVYPYFKAVYENGGIPGILWQDYLCDGYVTSTQFKELCFFREKLDEMLKTPEGKDWANAPGTESDHFRMGALKKWSYSPEYVRNEISRVEHTARTYKYSDKEHRRSRKG
;
A
#
# COMPACT_ATOMS: atom_id res chain seq x y z
N MET A 1 9.56 36.65 -12.94
CA MET A 1 10.86 36.29 -13.52
C MET A 1 10.58 35.24 -14.58
N ILE A 2 10.73 35.57 -15.88
CA ILE A 2 10.37 34.67 -16.99
C ILE A 2 11.50 33.64 -17.14
N ILE A 3 11.26 32.40 -16.73
CA ILE A 3 12.17 31.30 -17.02
C ILE A 3 12.02 30.98 -18.51
N LYS A 4 13.08 31.19 -19.30
CA LYS A 4 13.21 30.59 -20.62
C LYS A 4 13.31 29.08 -20.43
N MET A 5 12.18 28.37 -20.56
CA MET A 5 12.16 26.92 -20.68
C MET A 5 12.91 26.52 -21.95
N LYS A 6 14.20 26.18 -21.82
CA LYS A 6 14.94 25.53 -22.90
C LYS A 6 14.36 24.12 -23.04
N ASN A 7 13.58 23.89 -24.10
CA ASN A 7 13.07 22.60 -24.62
C ASN A 7 11.57 22.29 -24.44
N GLU A 8 10.65 23.22 -24.72
CA GLU A 8 9.21 22.92 -24.79
C GLU A 8 8.85 21.83 -25.83
N ASN A 9 9.61 21.69 -26.93
CA ASN A 9 9.30 20.75 -28.01
C ASN A 9 9.49 19.23 -27.70
N ARG A 10 10.10 18.84 -26.57
CA ARG A 10 10.39 17.41 -26.28
C ARG A 10 9.27 16.66 -25.54
N PHE A 11 8.33 17.38 -24.93
CA PHE A 11 7.19 16.81 -24.20
C PHE A 11 5.98 16.53 -25.10
N PHE A 12 5.98 17.05 -26.33
CA PHE A 12 4.91 16.83 -27.31
C PHE A 12 5.18 15.63 -28.22
N SER A 13 6.40 15.10 -28.23
CA SER A 13 6.78 13.99 -29.11
C SER A 13 6.52 12.65 -28.46
N GLN A 14 5.77 11.81 -29.17
CA GLN A 14 5.67 10.39 -28.86
C GLN A 14 7.06 9.73 -28.82
N ALA A 15 7.21 8.72 -27.98
CA ALA A 15 8.46 7.99 -27.82
C ALA A 15 8.27 6.47 -27.92
N ASP A 16 9.36 5.77 -28.23
CA ASP A 16 9.42 4.32 -28.15
C ASP A 16 9.77 3.87 -26.70
N VAL A 17 9.18 2.77 -26.26
CA VAL A 17 9.52 2.08 -24.99
C VAL A 17 10.29 0.80 -25.28
N LYS A 18 10.95 0.23 -24.28
CA LYS A 18 11.38 -1.17 -24.31
C LYS A 18 10.17 -2.01 -23.84
N PRO A 19 9.42 -2.67 -24.73
CA PRO A 19 8.32 -3.53 -24.32
C PRO A 19 8.85 -4.79 -23.62
N TYR A 20 8.00 -5.42 -22.81
CA TYR A 20 8.20 -6.79 -22.36
C TYR A 20 8.04 -7.73 -23.55
N GLU A 21 8.89 -8.76 -23.58
CA GLU A 21 8.97 -9.71 -24.69
C GLU A 21 7.84 -10.74 -24.62
N LEU A 22 7.53 -11.34 -25.77
CA LEU A 22 6.62 -12.48 -25.88
C LEU A 22 7.45 -13.73 -26.22
N ALA A 23 7.13 -14.85 -25.59
CA ALA A 23 7.71 -16.16 -25.92
C ALA A 23 7.16 -16.69 -27.26
N GLU A 24 7.66 -17.83 -27.74
CA GLU A 24 7.23 -18.44 -29.01
C GLU A 24 5.74 -18.84 -29.01
N ASP A 25 5.20 -19.27 -27.87
CA ASP A 25 3.76 -19.53 -27.67
C ASP A 25 2.93 -18.23 -27.56
N GLY A 26 3.61 -17.09 -27.58
CA GLY A 26 3.06 -15.75 -27.50
C GLY A 26 2.62 -15.33 -26.09
N GLY A 27 2.93 -16.11 -25.05
CA GLY A 27 2.78 -15.68 -23.66
C GLY A 27 3.80 -14.61 -23.27
N LEU A 28 3.44 -13.76 -22.31
CA LEU A 28 4.30 -12.65 -21.87
C LEU A 28 5.46 -13.13 -21.01
N ILE A 29 6.66 -12.58 -21.23
CA ILE A 29 7.84 -12.77 -20.37
C ILE A 29 7.93 -11.58 -19.42
N TYR A 30 7.60 -11.80 -18.15
CA TYR A 30 7.77 -10.82 -17.06
C TYR A 30 8.95 -11.24 -16.17
N ASN A 31 10.12 -10.66 -16.43
CA ASN A 31 11.40 -11.06 -15.82
C ASN A 31 12.16 -9.90 -15.13
N PRO A 32 11.50 -9.12 -14.23
CA PRO A 32 12.13 -7.95 -13.62
C PRO A 32 13.39 -8.30 -12.81
N LEU A 33 13.45 -9.47 -12.16
CA LEU A 33 14.60 -9.89 -11.37
C LEU A 33 15.82 -10.13 -12.25
N THR A 34 15.65 -10.85 -13.37
CA THR A 34 16.71 -11.09 -14.34
C THR A 34 17.22 -9.79 -14.95
N GLU A 35 16.34 -8.85 -15.30
CA GLU A 35 16.75 -7.56 -15.87
C GLU A 35 17.53 -6.71 -14.84
N GLU A 36 17.07 -6.64 -13.59
CA GLU A 36 17.79 -5.94 -12.51
C GLU A 36 19.15 -6.60 -12.23
N GLY A 37 19.20 -7.94 -12.23
CA GLY A 37 20.43 -8.69 -12.04
C GLY A 37 21.44 -8.55 -13.19
N LYS A 38 21.01 -8.13 -14.39
CA LYS A 38 21.91 -7.74 -15.49
C LYS A 38 22.50 -6.35 -15.26
N ILE A 39 21.68 -5.41 -14.77
CA ILE A 39 22.11 -4.04 -14.43
C ILE A 39 23.16 -4.07 -13.31
N ASN A 40 22.89 -4.86 -12.26
CA ASN A 40 23.76 -4.96 -11.09
C ASN A 40 24.84 -6.05 -11.20
N HIS A 41 24.97 -6.70 -12.36
CA HIS A 41 25.92 -7.78 -12.64
C HIS A 41 25.84 -9.01 -11.72
N THR A 42 24.75 -9.19 -10.96
CA THR A 42 24.57 -10.33 -10.05
C THR A 42 24.34 -11.64 -10.81
N THR A 43 23.72 -11.59 -11.99
CA THR A 43 23.55 -12.76 -12.89
C THR A 43 24.87 -13.34 -13.40
N GLN A 44 25.91 -12.50 -13.56
CA GLN A 44 27.21 -12.93 -14.07
C GLN A 44 28.01 -13.75 -13.05
N LYS A 45 27.75 -13.53 -11.76
CA LYS A 45 28.38 -14.27 -10.64
C LYS A 45 28.20 -15.78 -10.76
N TYR A 46 27.09 -16.22 -11.35
CA TYR A 46 26.68 -17.63 -11.42
C TYR A 46 27.03 -18.31 -12.75
N GLN A 47 27.88 -17.72 -13.60
CA GLN A 47 28.20 -18.32 -14.90
C GLN A 47 29.09 -19.57 -14.79
N ASN A 48 30.03 -19.60 -13.84
CA ASN A 48 31.06 -20.64 -13.69
C ASN A 48 31.07 -21.27 -12.28
N VAL A 49 29.91 -21.35 -11.63
CA VAL A 49 29.74 -21.94 -10.30
C VAL A 49 29.34 -23.41 -10.39
N SER A 50 29.55 -24.16 -9.30
CA SER A 50 29.03 -25.52 -9.16
C SER A 50 27.50 -25.52 -9.17
N LEU A 51 26.92 -26.40 -9.99
CA LEU A 51 25.48 -26.55 -10.13
C LEU A 51 25.01 -27.86 -9.48
N THR A 52 23.87 -27.79 -8.82
CA THR A 52 23.05 -28.94 -8.45
C THR A 52 22.14 -29.24 -9.62
N GLU A 53 22.25 -30.45 -10.16
CA GLU A 53 21.49 -30.90 -11.32
C GLU A 53 20.60 -32.09 -10.97
N GLY A 54 19.47 -32.23 -11.65
CA GLY A 54 18.60 -33.37 -11.45
C GLY A 54 17.46 -33.42 -12.46
N THR A 55 16.53 -34.35 -12.24
CA THR A 55 15.39 -34.57 -13.14
C THR A 55 14.12 -34.82 -12.33
N LEU A 56 13.03 -34.16 -12.73
CA LEU A 56 11.66 -34.44 -12.30
C LEU A 56 10.89 -35.01 -13.48
N GLU A 57 10.03 -36.00 -13.24
CA GLU A 57 9.22 -36.64 -14.28
C GLU A 57 7.76 -36.69 -13.86
N ILE A 58 6.84 -36.40 -14.79
CA ILE A 58 5.40 -36.56 -14.61
C ILE A 58 4.76 -37.01 -15.91
N GLY A 59 4.18 -38.21 -15.92
CA GLY A 59 3.66 -38.82 -17.16
C GLY A 59 4.73 -38.93 -18.25
N ASN A 60 4.50 -38.28 -19.39
CA ASN A 60 5.42 -38.19 -20.54
C ASN A 60 6.27 -36.91 -20.56
N ALA A 61 6.20 -36.08 -19.51
CA ALA A 61 6.95 -34.84 -19.40
C ALA A 61 8.15 -35.01 -18.45
N LYS A 62 9.28 -34.38 -18.79
CA LYS A 62 10.48 -34.35 -17.96
C LYS A 62 10.99 -32.94 -17.81
N LEU A 63 11.47 -32.62 -16.62
CA LEU A 63 12.18 -31.38 -16.31
C LEU A 63 13.60 -31.75 -15.89
N HIS A 64 14.58 -31.37 -16.71
CA HIS A 64 15.97 -31.29 -16.26
C HIS A 64 16.22 -29.89 -15.71
N TYR A 65 16.82 -29.79 -14.53
CA TYR A 65 17.17 -28.51 -13.91
C TYR A 65 18.65 -28.48 -13.54
N ALA A 66 19.21 -27.28 -13.55
CA ALA A 66 20.54 -26.99 -13.03
C ALA A 66 20.52 -25.63 -12.32
N VAL A 67 20.87 -25.60 -11.04
CA VAL A 67 20.82 -24.40 -10.20
C VAL A 67 22.06 -24.31 -9.30
N PRO A 68 22.63 -23.12 -9.03
CA PRO A 68 23.72 -22.98 -8.08
C PRO A 68 23.39 -23.57 -6.69
N ALA A 69 24.34 -24.23 -6.04
CA ALA A 69 24.14 -24.74 -4.67
C ALA A 69 24.37 -23.65 -3.59
N GLU A 70 25.27 -22.72 -3.90
CA GLU A 70 25.62 -21.57 -3.06
C GLU A 70 25.12 -20.30 -3.75
N MET A 71 24.42 -19.47 -2.98
CA MET A 71 23.72 -18.28 -3.45
C MET A 71 23.96 -17.12 -2.50
N THR A 72 23.82 -15.90 -2.99
CA THR A 72 23.74 -14.71 -2.15
C THR A 72 22.30 -14.24 -2.05
N ALA A 73 21.87 -13.87 -0.84
CA ALA A 73 20.54 -13.33 -0.63
C ALA A 73 20.29 -12.10 -1.53
N TYR A 74 19.08 -12.01 -2.08
CA TYR A 74 18.61 -10.94 -2.97
C TYR A 74 19.27 -10.87 -4.36
N ASP A 75 20.21 -11.76 -4.70
CA ASP A 75 20.66 -11.90 -6.09
C ASP A 75 19.56 -12.50 -6.98
N SER A 76 19.60 -12.22 -8.28
CA SER A 76 18.85 -12.99 -9.28
C SER A 76 19.66 -14.23 -9.64
N VAL A 77 19.33 -15.36 -9.01
CA VAL A 77 20.02 -16.63 -9.18
C VAL A 77 19.44 -17.37 -10.38
N PRO A 78 20.25 -17.78 -11.38
CA PRO A 78 19.74 -18.45 -12.57
C PRO A 78 19.43 -19.93 -12.30
N LEU A 79 18.18 -20.33 -12.53
CA LEU A 79 17.76 -21.71 -12.68
C LEU A 79 17.70 -22.03 -14.18
N ARG A 80 18.60 -22.89 -14.65
CA ARG A 80 18.59 -23.38 -16.04
C ARG A 80 17.68 -24.60 -16.10
N TYR A 81 16.81 -24.66 -17.10
CA TYR A 81 15.90 -25.78 -17.27
C TYR A 81 15.83 -26.27 -18.72
N SER A 82 15.45 -27.54 -18.85
CA SER A 82 15.04 -28.18 -20.10
C SER A 82 13.76 -28.96 -19.85
N LEU A 83 12.67 -28.53 -20.47
CA LEU A 83 11.35 -29.15 -20.43
C LEU A 83 11.18 -30.05 -21.66
N GLU A 84 11.09 -31.36 -21.45
CA GLU A 84 10.88 -32.34 -22.52
C GLU A 84 9.44 -32.86 -22.47
N CYS A 85 8.71 -32.78 -23.58
CA CYS A 85 7.40 -33.41 -23.74
C CYS A 85 7.07 -33.64 -25.21
N PRO A 86 6.88 -34.89 -25.65
CA PRO A 86 6.55 -35.20 -27.06
C PRO A 86 5.20 -34.65 -27.53
N ASP A 87 4.27 -34.37 -26.62
CA ASP A 87 3.01 -33.71 -26.95
C ASP A 87 3.22 -32.19 -26.91
N HIS A 88 3.33 -31.55 -28.07
CA HIS A 88 3.62 -30.12 -28.19
C HIS A 88 2.47 -29.20 -27.78
N GLN A 89 1.27 -29.75 -27.56
CA GLN A 89 0.08 -29.00 -27.11
C GLN A 89 -0.20 -29.20 -25.61
N GLN A 90 0.53 -30.12 -24.96
CA GLN A 90 0.40 -30.33 -23.52
C GLN A 90 0.93 -29.10 -22.77
N VAL A 91 0.07 -28.41 -22.04
CA VAL A 91 0.51 -27.31 -21.16
C VAL A 91 1.34 -27.91 -20.02
N LEU A 92 2.53 -27.33 -19.78
CA LEU A 92 3.41 -27.67 -18.68
C LEU A 92 3.67 -26.43 -17.83
N HIS A 93 3.74 -26.63 -16.52
CA HIS A 93 4.15 -25.59 -15.59
C HIS A 93 5.39 -26.02 -14.81
N LEU A 94 6.36 -25.11 -14.75
CA LEU A 94 7.50 -25.17 -13.84
C LEU A 94 7.32 -24.08 -12.79
N SER A 95 7.27 -24.43 -11.51
CA SER A 95 7.32 -23.45 -10.41
C SER A 95 8.60 -23.64 -9.61
N VAL A 96 9.21 -22.55 -9.16
CA VAL A 96 10.28 -22.55 -8.17
C VAL A 96 9.98 -21.55 -7.06
N THR A 97 10.05 -22.00 -5.81
CA THR A 97 9.88 -21.13 -4.63
C THR A 97 11.10 -21.22 -3.71
N ALA A 98 11.35 -20.13 -2.99
CA ALA A 98 12.40 -20.01 -1.98
C ALA A 98 11.86 -19.64 -0.58
N PHE A 99 10.55 -19.48 -0.43
CA PHE A 99 9.89 -19.10 0.83
C PHE A 99 9.50 -20.29 1.72
N GLU A 100 9.51 -21.49 1.16
CA GLU A 100 8.96 -22.65 1.84
C GLU A 100 9.81 -23.14 3.00
N GLU A 101 9.14 -23.53 4.08
CA GLU A 101 9.74 -23.98 5.32
C GLU A 101 9.61 -25.51 5.42
N GLN A 102 10.74 -26.21 5.30
CA GLN A 102 10.76 -27.68 5.22
C GLN A 102 9.97 -28.38 6.35
N HIS A 103 10.00 -27.84 7.57
CA HIS A 103 9.37 -28.45 8.74
C HIS A 103 7.85 -28.27 8.80
N ARG A 104 7.26 -27.39 7.97
CA ARG A 104 5.81 -27.13 7.90
C ARG A 104 5.12 -27.92 6.78
N ARG A 105 5.92 -28.50 5.89
CA ARG A 105 5.44 -29.26 4.72
C ARG A 105 4.90 -30.63 5.13
N THR A 106 3.98 -31.15 4.32
CA THR A 106 3.52 -32.54 4.38
C THR A 106 4.42 -33.46 3.55
N GLU A 107 4.22 -34.79 3.69
CA GLU A 107 4.90 -35.78 2.83
C GLU A 107 4.43 -35.69 1.38
N GLU A 108 3.17 -35.29 1.17
CA GLU A 108 2.59 -35.08 -0.16
C GLU A 108 3.08 -33.75 -0.79
N PRO A 109 3.33 -33.73 -2.11
CA PRO A 109 3.61 -32.50 -2.86
C PRO A 109 2.50 -31.47 -2.65
N SER A 110 2.90 -30.21 -2.51
CA SER A 110 1.97 -29.09 -2.34
C SER A 110 2.02 -28.19 -3.57
N PHE A 111 0.98 -27.39 -3.80
CA PHE A 111 0.97 -26.31 -4.78
C PHE A 111 1.20 -24.97 -4.07
N ASP A 112 1.55 -23.95 -4.82
CA ASP A 112 1.60 -22.56 -4.37
C ASP A 112 0.53 -21.73 -5.11
N LEU A 113 0.20 -20.54 -4.61
CA LEU A 113 -0.89 -19.73 -5.18
C LEU A 113 -0.60 -19.12 -6.55
N ASN A 114 0.66 -19.06 -7.01
CA ASN A 114 0.94 -18.61 -8.38
C ASN A 114 0.45 -19.62 -9.40
N LEU A 115 0.53 -20.92 -9.07
CA LEU A 115 0.06 -22.04 -9.89
C LEU A 115 -0.77 -23.01 -9.02
N PRO A 116 -2.01 -22.63 -8.64
CA PRO A 116 -2.76 -23.34 -7.62
C PRO A 116 -3.17 -24.76 -8.04
N GLY A 117 -3.31 -25.63 -7.04
CA GLY A 117 -3.94 -26.94 -7.17
C GLY A 117 -5.41 -26.86 -6.75
N THR A 118 -5.76 -27.61 -5.70
CA THR A 118 -7.04 -27.51 -5.00
C THR A 118 -6.85 -26.56 -3.82
N VAL A 119 -7.50 -25.41 -3.91
CA VAL A 119 -7.55 -24.44 -2.80
C VAL A 119 -8.79 -24.73 -1.99
N ASP A 120 -8.60 -25.11 -0.73
CA ASP A 120 -9.72 -25.48 0.11
C ASP A 120 -9.51 -25.15 1.60
N VAL A 121 -10.58 -24.71 2.24
CA VAL A 121 -10.62 -24.23 3.62
C VAL A 121 -11.92 -24.65 4.28
N ASP A 122 -11.81 -25.25 5.47
CA ASP A 122 -12.93 -25.51 6.35
C ASP A 122 -13.01 -24.46 7.46
N TYR A 123 -14.24 -24.11 7.85
CA TYR A 123 -14.50 -23.14 8.91
C TYR A 123 -15.25 -23.77 10.08
N THR A 124 -14.84 -23.41 11.29
CA THR A 124 -15.55 -23.73 12.54
C THR A 124 -15.95 -22.44 13.23
N TYR A 125 -17.25 -22.26 13.49
CA TYR A 125 -17.73 -21.16 14.30
C TYR A 125 -17.38 -21.40 15.78
N LEU A 126 -16.63 -20.49 16.38
CA LEU A 126 -16.18 -20.58 17.77
C LEU A 126 -17.09 -19.82 18.74
N GLY A 127 -17.95 -18.95 18.23
CA GLY A 127 -18.86 -18.13 19.01
C GLY A 127 -18.78 -16.64 18.66
N TYR A 128 -19.43 -15.82 19.48
CA TYR A 128 -19.45 -14.38 19.36
C TYR A 128 -19.14 -13.68 20.69
N ILE A 129 -18.74 -12.42 20.60
CA ILE A 129 -18.69 -11.46 21.71
C ILE A 129 -19.63 -10.31 21.35
N ALA A 130 -20.54 -9.97 22.26
CA ALA A 130 -21.39 -8.79 22.16
C ALA A 130 -20.74 -7.62 22.92
N GLY A 131 -20.73 -6.44 22.30
CA GLY A 131 -20.27 -5.20 22.90
C GLY A 131 -21.41 -4.21 23.05
N LYS A 132 -21.45 -3.56 24.21
CA LYS A 132 -22.27 -2.38 24.48
C LYS A 132 -21.36 -1.18 24.70
N VAL A 133 -21.70 -0.03 24.12
CA VAL A 133 -20.92 1.20 24.30
C VAL A 133 -21.02 1.64 25.76
N LYS A 134 -19.88 1.92 26.39
CA LYS A 134 -19.85 2.62 27.68
C LYS A 134 -19.99 4.11 27.44
N GLU A 135 -21.04 4.71 27.99
CA GLU A 135 -21.18 6.16 27.93
C GLU A 135 -20.12 6.83 28.83
N ASP A 136 -19.70 8.04 28.47
CA ASP A 136 -18.80 8.92 29.23
C ASP A 136 -17.33 8.50 29.43
N VAL A 137 -16.89 7.37 28.87
CA VAL A 137 -15.46 6.97 28.92
C VAL A 137 -14.63 7.45 27.72
N HIS A 138 -15.28 7.99 26.70
CA HIS A 138 -14.67 8.38 25.43
C HIS A 138 -14.15 9.82 25.43
N PRO A 139 -13.09 10.13 24.67
CA PRO A 139 -12.57 11.49 24.55
C PRO A 139 -13.46 12.37 23.66
N SER A 140 -13.72 13.60 24.10
CA SER A 140 -14.45 14.63 23.34
C SER A 140 -13.56 15.84 23.10
N LEU A 141 -13.11 16.02 21.86
CA LEU A 141 -12.17 17.09 21.51
C LEU A 141 -12.93 18.38 21.18
N GLN A 142 -12.41 19.52 21.64
CA GLN A 142 -12.98 20.84 21.38
C GLN A 142 -12.02 21.71 20.56
N ALA A 143 -12.58 22.68 19.83
CA ALA A 143 -11.80 23.61 19.00
C ALA A 143 -10.88 24.53 19.83
N ASP A 144 -11.29 24.82 21.07
CA ASP A 144 -10.59 25.65 22.05
C ASP A 144 -9.78 24.83 23.07
N PHE A 145 -9.71 23.51 22.88
CA PHE A 145 -9.04 22.54 23.74
C PHE A 145 -9.60 22.40 25.16
N SER A 146 -10.87 22.76 25.38
CA SER A 146 -11.65 22.42 26.58
C SER A 146 -12.13 20.95 26.54
N ASP A 147 -11.20 20.04 26.23
CA ASP A 147 -11.49 18.64 25.94
C ASP A 147 -12.03 17.88 27.17
N GLN A 148 -12.93 16.92 26.92
CA GLN A 148 -13.15 15.80 27.84
C GLN A 148 -12.12 14.72 27.55
N ILE A 149 -11.30 14.38 28.55
CA ILE A 149 -10.30 13.31 28.47
C ILE A 149 -11.01 11.96 28.59
N GLY A 150 -10.68 11.03 27.69
CA GLY A 150 -11.14 9.66 27.75
C GLY A 150 -10.48 8.88 28.88
N THR A 151 -11.23 7.96 29.47
CA THR A 151 -10.79 7.10 30.59
C THR A 151 -10.65 5.64 30.19
N GLU A 152 -11.22 5.22 29.06
CA GLU A 152 -11.13 3.85 28.56
C GLU A 152 -11.20 3.79 27.02
N PHE A 153 -10.37 2.96 26.41
CA PHE A 153 -10.39 2.60 24.99
C PHE A 153 -10.35 1.07 24.84
N PRO A 154 -11.17 0.45 23.97
CA PRO A 154 -12.15 1.07 23.06
C PRO A 154 -13.49 1.48 23.71
N GLY A 155 -13.67 1.30 25.02
CA GLY A 155 -14.87 1.76 25.73
C GLY A 155 -16.10 0.86 25.52
N TRP A 156 -15.88 -0.46 25.45
CA TRP A 156 -16.97 -1.45 25.38
C TRP A 156 -17.16 -2.15 26.72
N GLU A 157 -18.40 -2.41 27.08
CA GLU A 157 -18.76 -3.51 27.97
C GLU A 157 -18.91 -4.77 27.11
N LEU A 158 -17.98 -5.72 27.27
CA LEU A 158 -17.93 -6.94 26.47
C LEU A 158 -18.57 -8.10 27.23
N SER A 159 -19.36 -8.91 26.53
CA SER A 159 -19.78 -10.22 27.04
C SER A 159 -18.60 -11.20 27.10
N GLU A 160 -18.78 -12.29 27.84
CA GLU A 160 -17.93 -13.48 27.64
C GLU A 160 -18.13 -14.05 26.23
N MET A 161 -17.18 -14.86 25.76
CA MET A 161 -17.31 -15.60 24.50
C MET A 161 -18.47 -16.58 24.59
N CYS A 162 -19.49 -16.40 23.75
CA CYS A 162 -20.69 -17.24 23.72
C CYS A 162 -20.76 -18.04 22.41
N CYS A 163 -20.78 -19.37 22.49
CA CYS A 163 -21.04 -20.22 21.34
C CYS A 163 -22.55 -20.48 21.23
N SER A 164 -23.26 -19.60 20.52
CA SER A 164 -24.70 -19.72 20.22
C SER A 164 -25.04 -19.24 18.81
N ALA A 165 -26.12 -19.79 18.24
CA ALA A 165 -26.75 -19.31 17.00
C ALA A 165 -27.96 -18.38 17.23
N ASP A 166 -28.35 -18.12 18.48
CA ASP A 166 -29.32 -17.08 18.84
C ASP A 166 -28.61 -15.98 19.63
N LEU A 167 -28.42 -14.83 18.99
CA LEU A 167 -27.60 -13.71 19.45
C LEU A 167 -28.50 -12.55 19.92
N PRO A 168 -28.09 -11.79 20.96
CA PRO A 168 -28.78 -10.58 21.37
C PRO A 168 -28.58 -9.44 20.36
N VAL A 169 -29.50 -8.47 20.37
CA VAL A 169 -29.22 -7.14 19.83
C VAL A 169 -28.12 -6.51 20.68
N ALA A 170 -27.05 -6.04 20.03
CA ALA A 170 -25.93 -5.37 20.67
C ALA A 170 -25.41 -4.23 19.79
N ASP A 171 -24.78 -3.22 20.39
CA ASP A 171 -24.16 -2.11 19.65
C ASP A 171 -23.12 -2.62 18.66
N ARG A 172 -22.41 -3.70 19.04
CA ARG A 172 -21.52 -4.42 18.15
C ARG A 172 -21.46 -5.90 18.48
N ILE A 173 -21.26 -6.72 17.44
CA ILE A 173 -21.05 -8.16 17.57
C ILE A 173 -19.76 -8.50 16.81
N TRP A 174 -18.87 -9.24 17.48
CA TRP A 174 -17.71 -9.86 16.85
C TRP A 174 -17.90 -11.36 16.82
N PHE A 175 -17.88 -11.94 15.62
CA PHE A 175 -17.93 -13.37 15.40
C PHE A 175 -16.52 -13.92 15.32
N ARG A 176 -16.23 -15.06 15.94
CA ARG A 176 -14.94 -15.72 15.87
C ARG A 176 -15.05 -17.01 15.07
N PHE A 177 -14.19 -17.17 14.09
CA PHE A 177 -14.09 -18.39 13.29
C PHE A 177 -12.67 -18.94 13.36
N ARG A 178 -12.57 -20.27 13.39
CA ARG A 178 -11.35 -21.00 13.05
C ARG A 178 -11.42 -21.42 11.60
N TYR A 179 -10.32 -21.25 10.87
CA TYR A 179 -10.14 -21.81 9.55
C TYR A 179 -9.06 -22.87 9.56
N ARG A 180 -9.15 -23.86 8.67
CA ARG A 180 -8.13 -24.88 8.44
C ARG A 180 -7.93 -25.05 6.94
N ASN A 181 -6.68 -25.03 6.47
CA ASN A 181 -6.37 -25.37 5.10
C ASN A 181 -6.57 -26.88 4.90
N THR A 182 -7.56 -27.27 4.10
CA THR A 182 -7.89 -28.66 3.77
C THR A 182 -7.53 -29.03 2.33
N GLY A 183 -7.06 -28.05 1.56
CA GLY A 183 -6.57 -28.26 0.20
C GLY A 183 -5.15 -28.80 0.16
N ASN A 184 -4.60 -28.82 -1.05
CA ASN A 184 -3.19 -29.19 -1.31
C ASN A 184 -2.36 -27.98 -1.76
N THR A 185 -2.89 -26.77 -1.65
CA THR A 185 -2.22 -25.51 -2.01
C THR A 185 -1.84 -24.76 -0.74
N ILE A 186 -0.60 -24.30 -0.63
CA ILE A 186 -0.14 -23.39 0.44
C ILE A 186 -0.86 -22.06 0.24
N LEU A 187 -1.53 -21.55 1.28
CA LEU A 187 -2.21 -20.26 1.22
C LEU A 187 -1.26 -19.20 1.77
N ASP A 188 -1.04 -18.10 1.05
CA ASP A 188 -0.25 -16.98 1.55
C ASP A 188 -0.87 -15.62 1.20
N GLY A 189 -0.36 -14.58 1.86
CA GLY A 189 -0.79 -13.19 1.71
C GLY A 189 0.11 -12.35 0.81
N ASP A 190 1.07 -12.97 0.11
CA ASP A 190 2.11 -12.30 -0.66
C ASP A 190 1.87 -12.45 -2.17
N GLY A 191 2.74 -11.84 -2.97
CA GLY A 191 2.97 -12.21 -4.37
C GLY A 191 1.85 -11.99 -5.38
N ASN A 192 2.04 -12.62 -6.54
CA ASN A 192 1.09 -12.62 -7.64
C ASN A 192 -0.18 -13.43 -7.33
N GLY A 193 -0.03 -14.56 -6.63
CA GLY A 193 -1.12 -15.35 -6.11
C GLY A 193 -1.31 -15.11 -4.63
N THR A 194 -2.48 -14.61 -4.22
CA THR A 194 -2.80 -14.42 -2.79
C THR A 194 -4.15 -15.01 -2.41
N PHE A 195 -4.30 -15.32 -1.12
CA PHE A 195 -5.53 -15.79 -0.52
C PHE A 195 -6.04 -14.84 0.57
N MET A 196 -7.35 -14.56 0.55
CA MET A 196 -8.02 -13.74 1.57
C MET A 196 -9.46 -14.19 1.81
N PHE A 197 -10.02 -13.78 2.95
CA PHE A 197 -11.42 -14.07 3.27
C PHE A 197 -12.33 -12.89 2.92
N GLU A 198 -13.39 -13.13 2.18
CA GLU A 198 -14.45 -12.15 1.88
C GLU A 198 -15.75 -12.54 2.60
N PRO A 199 -16.00 -11.99 3.80
CA PRO A 199 -17.26 -12.15 4.52
C PRO A 199 -18.36 -11.21 4.01
N VAL A 200 -19.55 -11.77 3.77
CA VAL A 200 -20.78 -11.01 3.48
C VAL A 200 -21.89 -11.44 4.44
N LEU A 201 -22.55 -10.47 5.07
CA LEU A 201 -23.73 -10.71 5.87
C LEU A 201 -24.97 -10.64 4.97
N LEU A 202 -25.76 -11.70 4.98
CA LEU A 202 -27.05 -11.78 4.30
C LEU A 202 -28.17 -11.75 5.33
N ARG A 203 -29.29 -11.09 5.00
CA ARG A 203 -30.51 -11.08 5.81
C ARG A 203 -31.63 -11.78 5.05
N LYS A 204 -32.40 -12.60 5.74
CA LYS A 204 -33.56 -13.28 5.17
C LYS A 204 -34.69 -12.28 4.96
N ASN A 205 -35.26 -12.24 3.75
CA ASN A 205 -36.41 -11.41 3.42
C ASN A 205 -37.75 -12.12 3.74
N GLU A 206 -38.87 -11.43 3.51
CA GLU A 206 -40.22 -11.97 3.72
C GLU A 206 -40.55 -13.18 2.83
N GLN A 207 -39.87 -13.31 1.68
CA GLN A 207 -39.98 -14.43 0.74
C GLN A 207 -39.13 -15.65 1.16
N GLY A 208 -38.34 -15.53 2.24
CA GLY A 208 -37.47 -16.59 2.74
C GLY A 208 -36.09 -16.67 2.09
N GLU A 209 -35.73 -15.71 1.23
CA GLU A 209 -34.45 -15.63 0.53
C GLU A 209 -33.43 -14.81 1.31
N TYR A 210 -32.15 -15.22 1.28
CA TYR A 210 -31.06 -14.49 1.91
C TYR A 210 -30.44 -13.50 0.92
N LEU A 211 -30.55 -12.20 1.21
CA LEU A 211 -30.03 -11.12 0.36
C LEU A 211 -28.88 -10.35 1.05
N PRO A 212 -27.90 -9.81 0.28
CA PRO A 212 -26.82 -8.99 0.83
C PRO A 212 -27.33 -7.85 1.72
N HIS A 213 -26.82 -7.79 2.94
CA HIS A 213 -27.25 -6.83 3.96
C HIS A 213 -26.10 -5.93 4.42
N ALA A 214 -24.93 -6.50 4.70
CA ALA A 214 -23.77 -5.75 5.21
C ALA A 214 -22.45 -6.44 4.85
N VAL A 215 -21.36 -5.68 4.95
CA VAL A 215 -19.97 -6.17 4.85
C VAL A 215 -19.12 -5.54 5.96
N PRO A 216 -17.97 -6.12 6.31
CA PRO A 216 -17.03 -5.48 7.23
C PRO A 216 -16.37 -4.26 6.59
N SER A 217 -15.90 -3.31 7.41
CA SER A 217 -15.28 -2.07 6.91
C SER A 217 -14.00 -2.30 6.09
N ASN A 218 -13.30 -3.40 6.35
CA ASN A 218 -12.08 -3.78 5.63
C ASN A 218 -12.37 -4.59 4.35
N LEU A 219 -13.63 -4.99 4.11
CA LEU A 219 -14.13 -5.91 3.07
C LEU A 219 -13.54 -7.32 3.10
N PHE A 220 -12.21 -7.42 3.20
CA PHE A 220 -11.43 -8.64 3.13
C PHE A 220 -10.58 -8.82 4.40
N TYR A 221 -10.42 -10.04 4.87
CA TYR A 221 -9.54 -10.41 6.00
C TYR A 221 -8.31 -11.15 5.48
N ARG A 222 -7.14 -10.79 6.00
CA ARG A 222 -5.83 -11.24 5.49
C ARG A 222 -5.22 -12.34 6.34
N ILE A 223 -4.41 -13.17 5.69
CA ILE A 223 -3.44 -14.04 6.35
C ILE A 223 -2.08 -13.33 6.34
N PHE A 224 -1.43 -13.34 7.50
CA PHE A 224 -0.16 -12.61 7.72
C PHE A 224 1.06 -13.52 7.60
N ASP A 225 0.85 -14.83 7.65
CA ASP A 225 1.86 -15.86 7.46
C ASP A 225 1.26 -16.94 6.55
N ALA A 226 2.12 -17.67 5.85
CA ALA A 226 1.67 -18.78 5.00
C ALA A 226 0.92 -19.83 5.85
N VAL A 227 -0.07 -20.50 5.25
CA VAL A 227 -0.90 -21.53 5.88
C VAL A 227 -0.78 -22.80 5.04
N TYR A 228 0.04 -23.73 5.50
CA TYR A 228 0.31 -25.00 4.83
C TYR A 228 -0.90 -25.94 4.93
N PRO A 229 -1.03 -26.92 4.02
CA PRO A 229 -2.04 -27.97 4.14
C PRO A 229 -2.09 -28.59 5.54
N GLY A 230 -3.28 -28.58 6.14
CA GLY A 230 -3.55 -29.09 7.48
C GLY A 230 -3.39 -28.06 8.61
N GLU A 231 -2.75 -26.91 8.39
CA GLU A 231 -2.61 -25.84 9.38
C GLU A 231 -3.92 -25.06 9.60
N GLU A 232 -4.03 -24.45 10.78
CA GLU A 232 -5.21 -23.71 11.23
C GLU A 232 -4.87 -22.32 11.78
N GLY A 233 -5.86 -21.43 11.75
CA GLY A 233 -5.81 -20.11 12.38
C GLY A 233 -7.19 -19.61 12.76
N ASP A 234 -7.23 -18.54 13.56
CA ASP A 234 -8.48 -17.93 14.02
C ASP A 234 -8.54 -16.46 13.57
N PHE A 235 -9.75 -15.95 13.35
CA PHE A 235 -9.99 -14.52 13.15
C PHE A 235 -11.33 -14.08 13.72
N TYR A 236 -11.43 -12.80 14.01
CA TYR A 236 -12.68 -12.13 14.34
C TYR A 236 -13.20 -11.37 13.14
N LEU A 237 -14.52 -11.25 13.01
CA LEU A 237 -15.17 -10.39 12.02
C LEU A 237 -16.36 -9.65 12.63
N THR A 238 -16.66 -8.48 12.10
CA THR A 238 -17.80 -7.64 12.52
C THR A 238 -18.35 -6.89 11.31
N PHE A 239 -19.67 -6.72 11.25
CA PHE A 239 -20.36 -6.10 10.12
C PHE A 239 -20.85 -4.69 10.46
N GLY A 240 -20.92 -3.83 9.45
CA GLY A 240 -21.43 -2.47 9.61
C GLY A 240 -21.97 -1.90 8.30
N ALA A 241 -22.41 -0.64 8.35
CA ALA A 241 -22.85 0.08 7.16
C ALA A 241 -21.69 0.25 6.16
N TYR A 242 -21.98 -0.02 4.88
CA TYR A 242 -21.04 0.18 3.78
C TYR A 242 -21.80 0.62 2.53
N PRO A 243 -21.25 1.53 1.68
CA PRO A 243 -21.92 1.95 0.45
C PRO A 243 -22.33 0.78 -0.43
N GLY A 244 -23.56 0.82 -0.96
CA GLY A 244 -24.12 -0.27 -1.78
C GLY A 244 -24.81 -1.39 -0.99
N TYR A 245 -24.78 -1.36 0.36
CA TYR A 245 -25.44 -2.35 1.20
C TYR A 245 -26.61 -1.73 2.02
N PRO A 246 -27.70 -2.48 2.31
CA PRO A 246 -28.85 -1.96 3.05
C PRO A 246 -28.62 -1.59 4.51
N ALA A 247 -27.61 -2.17 5.17
CA ALA A 247 -27.36 -1.95 6.60
C ALA A 247 -27.10 -0.47 6.91
N LYS A 248 -27.76 0.02 7.96
CA LYS A 248 -27.56 1.36 8.51
C LYS A 248 -26.54 1.32 9.64
N THR A 249 -26.02 2.49 10.02
CA THR A 249 -25.15 2.58 11.18
C THR A 249 -25.93 2.26 12.45
N GLY A 250 -25.40 1.39 13.30
CA GLY A 250 -26.02 0.95 14.56
C GLY A 250 -26.06 -0.57 14.71
N PRO A 251 -26.79 -1.07 15.73
CA PRO A 251 -27.02 -2.49 15.96
C PRO A 251 -27.66 -3.19 14.77
N LEU A 252 -27.38 -4.50 14.61
CA LEU A 252 -28.16 -5.35 13.72
C LEU A 252 -29.56 -5.56 14.30
N GLU A 253 -30.59 -5.39 13.46
CA GLU A 253 -31.98 -5.57 13.86
C GLU A 253 -32.32 -7.06 14.06
N PRO A 254 -33.35 -7.38 14.88
CA PRO A 254 -33.86 -8.75 14.97
C PRO A 254 -34.20 -9.35 13.60
N GLY A 255 -33.90 -10.64 13.43
CA GLY A 255 -34.15 -11.35 12.18
C GLY A 255 -33.25 -12.57 12.01
N GLU A 256 -33.48 -13.31 10.93
CA GLU A 256 -32.65 -14.44 10.50
C GLU A 256 -31.55 -13.95 9.56
N TYR A 257 -30.32 -14.36 9.81
CA TYR A 257 -29.13 -13.94 9.10
C TYR A 257 -28.28 -15.13 8.68
N ARG A 258 -27.47 -14.90 7.64
CA ARG A 258 -26.47 -15.83 7.15
C ARG A 258 -25.16 -15.10 6.93
N ILE A 259 -24.08 -15.61 7.50
CA ILE A 259 -22.72 -15.21 7.14
C ILE A 259 -22.29 -16.08 5.98
N ARG A 260 -21.95 -15.47 4.84
CA ARG A 260 -21.25 -16.12 3.73
C ARG A 260 -19.76 -15.79 3.84
N LEU A 261 -18.92 -16.80 4.05
CA LEU A 261 -17.46 -16.70 4.08
C LEU A 261 -16.92 -17.26 2.76
N SER A 262 -16.33 -16.40 1.94
CA SER A 262 -15.68 -16.82 0.69
C SER A 262 -14.16 -16.81 0.86
N GLY A 263 -13.48 -17.90 0.51
CA GLY A 263 -12.03 -17.92 0.34
C GLY A 263 -11.68 -17.46 -1.07
N ILE A 264 -11.05 -16.30 -1.19
CA ILE A 264 -10.80 -15.63 -2.46
C ILE A 264 -9.34 -15.83 -2.87
N CYS A 265 -9.12 -16.39 -4.06
CA CYS A 265 -7.83 -16.45 -4.73
C CYS A 265 -7.70 -15.30 -5.72
N ARG A 266 -6.60 -14.55 -5.66
CA ARG A 266 -6.25 -13.54 -6.68
C ARG A 266 -4.91 -13.92 -7.29
N SER A 267 -4.93 -14.88 -8.20
CA SER A 267 -3.78 -15.33 -9.00
C SER A 267 -4.05 -15.08 -10.48
N GLU A 268 -3.03 -15.06 -11.34
CA GLU A 268 -3.23 -14.99 -12.79
C GLU A 268 -3.90 -16.27 -13.35
N GLU A 269 -4.79 -16.13 -14.33
CA GLU A 269 -5.53 -17.23 -14.97
C GLU A 269 -5.21 -17.25 -16.48
N LYS A 270 -6.14 -17.61 -17.36
CA LYS A 270 -5.87 -17.80 -18.80
C LYS A 270 -5.71 -16.48 -19.58
N GLU A 271 -6.17 -15.36 -19.04
CA GLU A 271 -6.09 -14.03 -19.65
C GLU A 271 -5.89 -12.95 -18.57
N PRO A 272 -5.24 -11.81 -18.89
CA PRO A 272 -5.06 -10.72 -17.94
C PRO A 272 -6.42 -10.14 -17.52
N ASN A 273 -6.65 -10.04 -16.22
CA ASN A 273 -7.91 -9.51 -15.68
C ASN A 273 -7.67 -8.61 -14.46
N PHE A 274 -7.55 -7.31 -14.71
CA PHE A 274 -7.34 -6.30 -13.68
C PHE A 274 -8.38 -6.36 -12.56
N ALA A 275 -9.68 -6.42 -12.89
CA ALA A 275 -10.74 -6.35 -11.87
C ALA A 275 -10.68 -7.54 -10.91
N ARG A 276 -10.40 -8.74 -11.44
CA ARG A 276 -10.22 -9.97 -10.66
C ARG A 276 -8.99 -9.89 -9.77
N VAL A 277 -7.88 -9.44 -10.34
CA VAL A 277 -6.57 -9.43 -9.68
C VAL A 277 -6.46 -8.31 -8.64
N VAL A 278 -7.20 -7.20 -8.78
CA VAL A 278 -7.13 -6.03 -7.88
C VAL A 278 -8.33 -5.90 -6.94
N TRP A 279 -9.54 -5.95 -7.46
CA TRP A 279 -10.75 -5.58 -6.72
C TRP A 279 -11.59 -6.78 -6.24
N GLY A 280 -11.42 -7.96 -6.86
CA GLY A 280 -12.25 -9.14 -6.59
C GLY A 280 -11.42 -10.39 -6.29
N GLY A 281 -11.49 -11.36 -7.20
CA GLY A 281 -10.78 -12.63 -7.14
C GLY A 281 -11.73 -13.79 -7.48
N THR A 282 -11.19 -15.00 -7.54
CA THR A 282 -11.96 -16.22 -7.77
C THR A 282 -12.27 -16.87 -6.42
N ALA A 283 -13.55 -17.04 -6.11
CA ALA A 283 -13.96 -17.73 -4.89
C ALA A 283 -13.61 -19.23 -5.01
N ALA A 284 -12.54 -19.64 -4.35
CA ALA A 284 -12.08 -21.03 -4.30
C ALA A 284 -12.81 -21.85 -3.22
N THR A 285 -13.38 -21.17 -2.22
CA THR A 285 -14.30 -21.77 -1.26
C THR A 285 -15.45 -20.83 -0.96
N VAL A 286 -16.63 -21.39 -0.68
CA VAL A 286 -17.75 -20.66 -0.07
C VAL A 286 -18.31 -21.49 1.06
N SER A 287 -18.53 -20.87 2.21
CA SER A 287 -19.11 -21.49 3.39
C SER A 287 -20.16 -20.58 4.01
N VAL A 288 -21.23 -21.15 4.56
CA VAL A 288 -22.34 -20.41 5.14
C VAL A 288 -22.63 -20.82 6.56
N PHE A 289 -22.89 -19.83 7.41
CA PHE A 289 -23.30 -20.00 8.80
C PHE A 289 -24.58 -19.22 9.07
N ASP A 290 -25.64 -19.92 9.49
CA ASP A 290 -26.95 -19.33 9.78
C ASP A 290 -27.08 -19.04 11.27
N PHE A 291 -27.64 -17.87 11.60
CA PHE A 291 -27.91 -17.46 12.98
C PHE A 291 -29.11 -16.52 13.03
N THR A 292 -29.65 -16.30 14.22
CA THR A 292 -30.77 -15.41 14.46
C THR A 292 -30.36 -14.33 15.46
N ILE A 293 -30.83 -13.11 15.23
CA ILE A 293 -30.75 -12.04 16.23
C ILE A 293 -32.13 -11.90 16.87
N THR A 294 -32.17 -12.00 18.20
CA THR A 294 -33.35 -11.74 19.02
C THR A 294 -33.05 -10.60 20.00
N GLN A 295 -34.08 -10.07 20.66
CA GLN A 295 -33.89 -8.94 21.59
C GLN A 295 -32.92 -9.25 22.72
N THR A 296 -32.92 -10.48 23.24
CA THR A 296 -32.12 -10.86 24.42
C THR A 296 -31.08 -11.94 24.13
N GLY A 297 -31.15 -12.63 22.98
CA GLY A 297 -30.36 -13.82 22.71
C GLY A 297 -30.81 -15.01 23.58
N HIS A 298 -30.51 -16.24 23.14
CA HIS A 298 -30.69 -17.46 23.93
C HIS A 298 -29.53 -18.42 23.68
N GLN A 299 -29.28 -19.33 24.61
CA GLN A 299 -28.25 -20.36 24.42
C GLN A 299 -28.79 -21.46 23.49
N VAL A 300 -28.46 -21.36 22.20
CA VAL A 300 -28.88 -22.31 21.15
C VAL A 300 -27.63 -22.86 20.47
N ALA A 301 -27.47 -24.18 20.48
CA ALA A 301 -26.33 -24.82 19.85
C ALA A 301 -26.26 -24.45 18.35
N PRO A 302 -25.13 -23.93 17.86
CA PRO A 302 -24.99 -23.58 16.46
C PRO A 302 -24.98 -24.82 15.56
N ALA A 303 -25.63 -24.70 14.40
CA ALA A 303 -25.45 -25.69 13.34
C ALA A 303 -24.01 -25.61 12.78
N PRO A 304 -23.46 -26.71 12.25
CA PRO A 304 -22.17 -26.67 11.56
C PRO A 304 -22.16 -25.66 10.42
N VAL A 305 -21.01 -25.05 10.19
CA VAL A 305 -20.79 -24.24 8.98
C VAL A 305 -20.92 -25.17 7.77
N ARG A 306 -21.74 -24.77 6.79
CA ARG A 306 -22.01 -25.59 5.61
C ARG A 306 -21.19 -25.08 4.44
N LYS A 307 -20.50 -25.99 3.76
CA LYS A 307 -19.73 -25.68 2.55
C LYS A 307 -20.63 -25.69 1.33
N GLU A 308 -20.44 -24.72 0.45
CA GLU A 308 -21.07 -24.67 -0.86
C GLU A 308 -20.06 -25.09 -1.93
N THR A 309 -20.56 -25.68 -3.01
CA THR A 309 -19.70 -26.07 -4.15
C THR A 309 -19.35 -24.82 -4.95
N VAL A 310 -18.06 -24.65 -5.22
CA VAL A 310 -17.54 -23.63 -6.12
C VAL A 310 -16.61 -24.25 -7.15
N LEU A 311 -16.39 -23.52 -8.25
CA LEU A 311 -15.39 -23.88 -9.24
C LEU A 311 -14.01 -23.50 -8.71
N GLN A 312 -13.06 -24.43 -8.85
CA GLN A 312 -11.67 -24.16 -8.50
C GLN A 312 -11.06 -23.14 -9.49
N PRO A 313 -10.12 -22.29 -9.03
CA PRO A 313 -9.41 -21.37 -9.92
C PRO A 313 -8.59 -22.16 -10.97
N ASN A 314 -8.47 -21.60 -12.17
CA ASN A 314 -7.57 -22.15 -13.19
C ASN A 314 -6.12 -21.74 -12.89
N ARG A 315 -5.16 -22.41 -13.55
CA ARG A 315 -3.77 -21.93 -13.57
C ARG A 315 -3.57 -20.83 -14.62
N ASN A 316 -2.47 -20.11 -14.48
CA ASN A 316 -2.08 -19.08 -15.44
C ASN A 316 -1.87 -19.67 -16.84
N GLY A 317 -2.32 -18.94 -17.87
CA GLY A 317 -2.18 -19.31 -19.28
C GLY A 317 -1.70 -18.19 -20.22
N TRP A 318 -1.46 -16.97 -19.72
CA TRP A 318 -1.03 -15.85 -20.58
C TRP A 318 0.37 -15.32 -20.25
N LEU A 319 0.88 -15.57 -19.05
CA LEU A 319 2.29 -15.37 -18.71
C LEU A 319 3.08 -16.62 -19.06
N HIS A 320 4.08 -16.51 -19.94
CA HIS A 320 4.98 -17.62 -20.24
C HIS A 320 6.07 -17.73 -19.17
N GLN A 321 6.69 -16.61 -18.78
CA GLN A 321 7.70 -16.56 -17.72
C GLN A 321 7.33 -15.44 -16.74
N TYR A 322 7.46 -15.72 -15.46
CA TYR A 322 7.12 -14.80 -14.38
C TYR A 322 8.14 -14.89 -13.24
N GLU A 323 8.68 -13.74 -12.84
CA GLU A 323 9.67 -13.61 -11.76
C GLU A 323 9.22 -12.60 -10.71
N GLU A 324 9.19 -13.02 -9.43
CA GLU A 324 8.99 -12.15 -8.28
C GLU A 324 9.87 -12.59 -7.10
N PHE A 325 9.91 -11.79 -6.03
CA PHE A 325 10.72 -12.13 -4.86
C PHE A 325 10.30 -13.49 -4.27
N MET A 326 11.26 -14.40 -4.12
CA MET A 326 11.10 -15.77 -3.59
C MET A 326 10.18 -16.73 -4.36
N SER A 327 9.62 -16.34 -5.51
CA SER A 327 8.77 -17.22 -6.34
C SER A 327 8.92 -16.89 -7.81
N SER A 328 8.99 -17.91 -8.66
CA SER A 328 9.06 -17.72 -10.11
C SER A 328 8.49 -18.93 -10.83
N PHE A 329 7.92 -18.73 -12.01
CA PHE A 329 7.37 -19.84 -12.79
C PHE A 329 7.52 -19.67 -14.30
N VAL A 330 7.40 -20.79 -15.00
CA VAL A 330 7.22 -20.87 -16.44
C VAL A 330 5.93 -21.64 -16.75
N THR A 331 5.11 -21.11 -17.65
CA THR A 331 3.99 -21.82 -18.29
C THR A 331 4.34 -22.00 -19.77
N SER A 332 4.68 -23.23 -20.16
CA SER A 332 4.88 -23.62 -21.55
C SER A 332 3.57 -24.15 -22.10
N SER A 333 2.84 -23.30 -22.84
CA SER A 333 1.51 -23.64 -23.36
C SER A 333 1.56 -24.33 -24.72
N GLN A 334 2.60 -24.02 -25.51
CA GLN A 334 2.85 -24.63 -26.81
C GLN A 334 4.36 -24.66 -27.07
N ARG A 335 4.84 -25.76 -27.67
CA ARG A 335 6.26 -25.93 -28.03
C ARG A 335 6.45 -26.13 -29.53
N SER A 336 7.59 -25.68 -30.05
CA SER A 336 8.03 -25.88 -31.43
C SER A 336 8.86 -27.15 -31.63
N ALA A 337 9.33 -27.76 -30.53
CA ALA A 337 10.13 -28.97 -30.48
C ALA A 337 9.77 -29.83 -29.26
N ASP A 338 10.27 -31.06 -29.22
CA ASP A 338 10.09 -31.96 -28.07
C ASP A 338 10.73 -31.40 -26.78
N THR A 339 11.70 -30.51 -26.92
CA THR A 339 12.47 -29.93 -25.82
C THR A 339 12.46 -28.41 -25.89
N GLU A 340 12.12 -27.76 -24.79
CA GLU A 340 12.21 -26.32 -24.57
C GLU A 340 13.28 -26.04 -23.51
N VAL A 341 14.19 -25.10 -23.78
CA VAL A 341 15.30 -24.76 -22.88
C VAL A 341 15.20 -23.29 -22.49
N GLY A 342 15.38 -22.98 -21.21
CA GLY A 342 15.33 -21.61 -20.73
C GLY A 342 16.11 -21.37 -19.45
N VAL A 343 16.07 -20.11 -19.00
CA VAL A 343 16.65 -19.67 -17.74
C VAL A 343 15.62 -18.82 -17.01
N LEU A 344 15.34 -19.19 -15.76
CA LEU A 344 14.44 -18.50 -14.86
C LEU A 344 15.25 -17.89 -13.71
N GLY A 345 15.06 -16.61 -13.39
CA GLY A 345 15.67 -16.00 -12.21
C GLY A 345 14.86 -16.32 -10.95
N ILE A 346 15.52 -16.72 -9.86
CA ILE A 346 14.92 -16.85 -8.52
C ILE A 346 15.71 -16.00 -7.52
N GLN A 347 15.01 -15.25 -6.66
CA GLN A 347 15.62 -14.39 -5.66
C GLN A 347 15.43 -14.94 -4.24
N PRO A 348 16.45 -15.58 -3.63
CA PRO A 348 16.36 -16.12 -2.27
C PRO A 348 16.49 -15.03 -1.20
N ALA A 349 15.88 -15.25 -0.04
CA ALA A 349 16.05 -14.41 1.15
C ALA A 349 17.15 -14.97 2.08
N PRO A 350 17.69 -14.18 3.04
CA PRO A 350 18.71 -14.66 3.98
C PRO A 350 18.31 -15.90 4.78
N TRP A 351 17.02 -16.11 5.03
CA TRP A 351 16.49 -17.27 5.75
C TRP A 351 16.06 -18.42 4.86
N SER A 352 16.12 -18.31 3.53
CA SER A 352 15.79 -19.41 2.61
C SER A 352 16.75 -20.59 2.84
N LYS A 353 16.19 -21.79 3.03
CA LYS A 353 16.97 -23.02 3.29
C LYS A 353 16.88 -24.06 2.18
N CYS A 354 15.86 -23.94 1.33
CA CYS A 354 15.67 -24.81 0.18
C CYS A 354 15.04 -24.04 -0.97
N LEU A 355 15.29 -24.51 -2.19
CA LEU A 355 14.43 -24.24 -3.34
C LEU A 355 13.49 -25.41 -3.55
N VAL A 356 12.24 -25.10 -3.84
CA VAL A 356 11.24 -26.11 -4.13
C VAL A 356 10.86 -26.01 -5.59
N LEU A 357 11.21 -27.03 -6.36
CA LEU A 357 10.93 -27.09 -7.79
C LEU A 357 9.75 -28.02 -8.04
N ARG A 358 8.81 -27.57 -8.86
CA ARG A 358 7.60 -28.33 -9.23
C ARG A 358 7.46 -28.42 -10.73
N LEU A 359 7.07 -29.60 -11.19
CA LEU A 359 6.61 -29.86 -12.56
C LEU A 359 5.14 -30.28 -12.51
N MET A 360 4.30 -29.55 -13.23
CA MET A 360 2.85 -29.78 -13.29
C MET A 360 2.39 -29.94 -14.73
N ARG A 361 1.32 -30.71 -14.95
CA ARG A 361 0.74 -30.95 -16.27
C ARG A 361 -0.67 -30.36 -16.36
N GLY A 362 -0.87 -29.44 -17.29
CA GLY A 362 -2.17 -28.80 -17.57
C GLY A 362 -2.84 -28.18 -16.33
N ASP A 363 -4.16 -28.24 -16.29
CA ASP A 363 -4.99 -27.92 -15.10
C ASP A 363 -5.20 -29.17 -14.20
N GLU A 364 -4.46 -30.26 -14.43
CA GLU A 364 -4.60 -31.50 -13.67
C GLU A 364 -4.02 -31.35 -12.26
N GLN A 365 -4.50 -32.14 -11.30
CA GLN A 365 -4.00 -32.14 -9.92
C GLN A 365 -2.71 -32.97 -9.75
N GLU A 366 -2.01 -33.25 -10.84
CA GLU A 366 -0.73 -33.98 -10.85
C GLU A 366 0.44 -32.99 -10.66
N ASN A 367 1.29 -33.23 -9.66
CA ASN A 367 2.48 -32.44 -9.36
C ASN A 367 3.63 -33.36 -8.95
N ALA A 368 4.78 -33.22 -9.61
CA ALA A 368 6.03 -33.80 -9.20
C ALA A 368 6.93 -32.72 -8.63
N GLU A 369 7.52 -32.96 -7.46
CA GLU A 369 8.20 -31.94 -6.69
C GLU A 369 9.52 -32.43 -6.10
N ILE A 370 10.50 -31.53 -6.00
CA ILE A 370 11.74 -31.75 -5.25
C ILE A 370 12.08 -30.53 -4.39
N CYS A 371 12.52 -30.82 -3.16
CA CYS A 371 13.05 -29.83 -2.23
C CYS A 371 14.59 -29.91 -2.24
N LEU A 372 15.23 -28.93 -2.87
CA LEU A 372 16.67 -28.82 -2.99
C LEU A 372 17.24 -28.01 -1.84
N PRO A 373 18.08 -28.58 -0.96
CA PRO A 373 18.76 -27.79 0.06
C PRO A 373 19.72 -26.79 -0.61
N ILE A 374 19.74 -25.56 -0.10
CA ILE A 374 20.62 -24.49 -0.61
C ILE A 374 21.36 -23.81 0.54
N MET A 375 22.51 -23.22 0.21
CA MET A 375 23.24 -22.34 1.11
C MET A 375 23.09 -20.90 0.63
N VAL A 376 22.47 -20.05 1.46
CA VAL A 376 22.32 -18.62 1.19
C VAL A 376 23.24 -17.85 2.11
N GLU A 377 24.23 -17.17 1.55
CA GLU A 377 25.05 -16.22 2.30
C GLU A 377 24.43 -14.83 2.27
N SER A 378 24.52 -14.12 3.39
CA SER A 378 24.07 -12.74 3.54
C SER A 378 25.07 -11.85 4.28
N ASP A 379 26.25 -12.39 4.61
CA ASP A 379 27.30 -11.68 5.34
C ASP A 379 27.98 -10.62 4.47
N SER A 380 27.98 -10.83 3.14
CA SER A 380 28.50 -9.84 2.19
C SER A 380 27.61 -8.60 2.05
N LEU A 381 26.35 -8.69 2.48
CA LEU A 381 25.38 -7.60 2.39
C LEU A 381 25.61 -6.55 3.48
N SER A 382 25.61 -5.29 3.07
CA SER A 382 25.84 -4.15 3.95
C SER A 382 25.04 -2.92 3.53
N VAL A 383 24.79 -2.04 4.48
CA VAL A 383 24.26 -0.69 4.24
C VAL A 383 25.41 0.29 4.45
N SER A 384 25.66 1.13 3.45
CA SER A 384 26.70 2.15 3.45
C SER A 384 26.15 3.40 4.13
N LEU A 385 26.93 3.97 5.04
CA LEU A 385 26.58 5.24 5.67
C LEU A 385 26.50 6.34 4.60
N ASN A 386 25.37 7.05 4.57
CA ASN A 386 25.29 8.34 3.91
C ASN A 386 25.56 9.45 4.95
N PRO A 387 26.74 10.09 4.95
CA PRO A 387 27.13 11.05 5.99
C PRO A 387 26.31 12.36 5.92
N GLU A 388 25.76 12.69 4.75
CA GLU A 388 24.96 13.90 4.52
C GLU A 388 23.46 13.68 4.77
N HIS A 389 23.07 12.48 5.22
CA HIS A 389 21.68 12.11 5.41
C HIS A 389 21.03 12.94 6.53
N THR A 390 19.94 13.63 6.19
CA THR A 390 19.18 14.48 7.13
C THR A 390 17.89 13.81 7.65
N GLY A 391 17.49 12.66 7.10
CA GLY A 391 16.33 11.91 7.57
C GLY A 391 16.70 10.95 8.71
N PHE A 392 16.88 11.49 9.91
CA PHE A 392 17.17 10.72 11.11
C PHE A 392 16.24 11.04 12.27
N ILE A 393 16.22 10.15 13.26
CA ILE A 393 15.60 10.35 14.57
C ILE A 393 16.70 10.60 15.60
N ARG A 394 16.50 11.60 16.45
CA ARG A 394 17.33 11.82 17.64
C ARG A 394 16.80 11.00 18.81
N CYS A 395 17.64 10.12 19.33
CA CYS A 395 17.36 9.29 20.49
C CYS A 395 17.45 10.09 21.79
N ALA A 396 16.85 9.55 22.86
CA ALA A 396 16.81 10.20 24.18
C ALA A 396 18.22 10.40 24.80
N ASP A 397 19.19 9.59 24.41
CA ASP A 397 20.60 9.72 24.81
C ASP A 397 21.38 10.77 24.00
N GLY A 398 20.72 11.46 23.07
CA GLY A 398 21.29 12.50 22.20
C GLY A 398 21.90 11.99 20.90
N THR A 399 22.02 10.67 20.73
CA THR A 399 22.53 10.05 19.49
C THR A 399 21.51 10.14 18.37
N ARG A 400 21.96 9.93 17.13
CA ARG A 400 21.13 9.88 15.93
C ARG A 400 21.03 8.46 15.40
N ARG A 401 19.87 8.11 14.88
CA ARG A 401 19.63 6.87 14.13
C ARG A 401 18.91 7.18 12.82
N PRO A 402 19.24 6.50 11.70
CA PRO A 402 18.47 6.64 10.47
C PRO A 402 16.97 6.46 10.73
N ALA A 403 16.15 7.34 10.13
CA ALA A 403 14.71 7.20 10.22
C ALA A 403 14.28 6.03 9.31
N VAL A 404 13.38 5.19 9.82
CA VAL A 404 12.69 4.14 9.06
C VAL A 404 11.23 4.29 9.39
N ALA A 405 10.44 4.57 8.36
CA ALA A 405 9.09 5.04 8.52
C ALA A 405 8.04 3.99 8.19
N THR A 406 6.84 4.15 8.73
CA THR A 406 5.68 3.43 8.22
C THR A 406 4.41 4.26 8.36
N GLN A 407 3.46 3.98 7.48
CA GLN A 407 2.12 4.51 7.55
C GLN A 407 1.23 3.61 8.42
N SER A 408 0.86 4.13 9.59
CA SER A 408 -0.16 3.51 10.42
C SER A 408 -1.56 3.92 9.96
N MET A 409 -2.44 2.93 9.80
CA MET A 409 -3.85 3.11 9.44
C MET A 409 -4.77 2.57 10.55
N THR A 410 -4.32 2.58 11.81
CA THR A 410 -5.10 2.06 12.95
C THR A 410 -6.47 2.73 13.05
N ASP A 411 -6.54 4.00 12.66
CA ASP A 411 -7.73 4.83 12.64
C ASP A 411 -8.69 4.51 11.50
N MET A 412 -8.26 3.83 10.42
CA MET A 412 -9.13 3.44 9.30
C MET A 412 -9.39 1.93 9.22
N ARG A 413 -8.43 1.11 9.66
CA ARG A 413 -8.32 -0.31 9.30
C ARG A 413 -7.93 -1.23 10.46
N GLY A 414 -7.23 -0.71 11.47
CA GLY A 414 -6.61 -1.50 12.56
C GLY A 414 -7.32 -1.47 13.93
N GLY A 415 -8.51 -0.87 14.03
CA GLY A 415 -9.26 -0.71 15.29
C GLY A 415 -10.29 -1.82 15.57
N GLY A 416 -11.41 -1.43 16.20
CA GLY A 416 -12.52 -2.35 16.56
C GLY A 416 -13.18 -3.10 15.39
N ALA A 417 -12.79 -2.84 14.15
CA ALA A 417 -13.18 -3.62 12.97
C ALA A 417 -12.50 -5.00 12.91
N LEU A 418 -11.32 -5.17 13.51
CA LEU A 418 -10.57 -6.42 13.48
C LEU A 418 -10.82 -7.31 14.68
N THR A 419 -11.05 -6.73 15.85
CA THR A 419 -11.12 -7.46 17.11
C THR A 419 -11.90 -6.65 18.16
N PRO A 420 -12.57 -7.31 19.12
CA PRO A 420 -13.11 -6.63 20.30
C PRO A 420 -12.01 -6.01 21.18
N PHE A 421 -10.76 -6.47 21.07
CA PHE A 421 -9.62 -6.03 21.89
C PHE A 421 -8.75 -4.99 21.16
N ALA A 422 -9.37 -3.89 20.71
CA ALA A 422 -8.71 -2.92 19.83
C ALA A 422 -7.45 -2.26 20.44
N SER A 423 -7.44 -1.96 21.75
CA SER A 423 -6.27 -1.38 22.43
C SER A 423 -5.06 -2.31 22.34
N GLU A 424 -5.28 -3.60 22.62
CA GLU A 424 -4.26 -4.64 22.55
C GLU A 424 -3.74 -4.85 21.12
N ASN A 425 -4.62 -4.82 20.10
CA ASN A 425 -4.18 -4.91 18.71
C ASN A 425 -3.26 -3.76 18.33
N ILE A 426 -3.66 -2.51 18.63
CA ILE A 426 -2.88 -1.31 18.31
C ILE A 426 -1.52 -1.33 19.02
N ILE A 427 -1.48 -1.67 20.32
CA ILE A 427 -0.22 -1.73 21.07
C ILE A 427 0.68 -2.85 20.51
N ASN A 428 0.15 -4.03 20.21
CA ASN A 428 0.94 -5.11 19.61
C ASN A 428 1.51 -4.72 18.24
N GLU A 429 0.75 -3.99 17.42
CA GLU A 429 1.24 -3.47 16.14
C GLU A 429 2.38 -2.47 16.32
N LEU A 430 2.28 -1.53 17.28
CA LEU A 430 3.36 -0.60 17.61
C LEU A 430 4.61 -1.35 18.11
N LEU A 431 4.43 -2.39 18.92
CA LEU A 431 5.53 -3.24 19.38
C LEU A 431 6.14 -4.07 18.24
N ASP A 432 5.34 -4.52 17.27
CA ASP A 432 5.82 -5.23 16.07
C ASP A 432 6.63 -4.25 15.20
N MET A 433 6.14 -3.04 14.98
CA MET A 433 6.86 -1.96 14.26
C MET A 433 8.22 -1.67 14.92
N GLN A 434 8.25 -1.51 16.25
CA GLN A 434 9.49 -1.26 16.99
C GLN A 434 10.47 -2.44 16.84
N GLN A 435 9.96 -3.67 16.93
CA GLN A 435 10.76 -4.88 16.72
C GLN A 435 11.31 -4.96 15.29
N ALA A 436 10.54 -4.54 14.28
CA ALA A 436 10.96 -4.48 12.89
C ALA A 436 11.97 -3.35 12.60
N GLY A 437 12.25 -2.46 13.57
CA GLY A 437 13.18 -1.35 13.41
C GLY A 437 12.55 -0.06 12.88
N ILE A 438 11.22 0.00 12.78
CA ILE A 438 10.49 1.24 12.51
C ILE A 438 10.67 2.18 13.71
N ASN A 439 10.94 3.46 13.43
CA ASN A 439 11.14 4.49 14.45
C ASN A 439 10.50 5.85 14.10
N LEU A 440 9.77 5.93 12.99
CA LEU A 440 9.00 7.10 12.58
C LEU A 440 7.63 6.64 12.08
N LEU A 441 6.55 7.26 12.57
CA LEU A 441 5.20 6.92 12.14
C LEU A 441 4.55 8.06 11.37
N THR A 442 3.96 7.73 10.23
CA THR A 442 3.06 8.61 9.50
C THR A 442 1.62 8.16 9.72
N THR A 443 0.68 9.09 9.60
CA THR A 443 -0.75 8.82 9.87
C THR A 443 -1.59 9.47 8.78
N THR A 444 -2.72 8.88 8.42
CA THR A 444 -3.59 9.49 7.40
C THR A 444 -4.31 10.69 7.95
N VAL A 445 -4.33 10.90 9.27
CA VAL A 445 -5.05 11.99 9.94
C VAL A 445 -6.55 12.04 9.63
N ALA A 446 -7.12 10.98 9.03
CA ALA A 446 -8.46 10.97 8.45
C ALA A 446 -9.56 11.34 9.46
N PHE A 447 -9.31 11.08 10.76
CA PHE A 447 -10.25 11.36 11.84
C PHE A 447 -9.67 12.22 12.98
N SER A 448 -8.50 12.82 12.77
CA SER A 448 -7.82 13.67 13.78
C SER A 448 -8.60 14.94 14.14
N MET A 449 -9.24 15.55 13.13
CA MET A 449 -9.87 16.88 13.20
C MET A 449 -11.33 16.88 13.67
N GLU A 450 -11.89 15.72 14.05
CA GLU A 450 -13.31 15.63 14.40
C GLU A 450 -13.59 16.08 15.84
N LEU A 451 -14.39 17.14 15.97
CA LEU A 451 -14.78 17.76 17.24
C LEU A 451 -16.04 17.12 17.85
N GLY A 452 -16.14 17.22 19.18
CA GLY A 452 -17.29 16.81 19.97
C GLY A 452 -17.37 15.31 20.26
N SER A 453 -18.44 14.92 20.96
CA SER A 453 -18.73 13.52 21.26
C SER A 453 -19.56 12.93 20.13
N PRO A 454 -19.07 11.91 19.42
CA PRO A 454 -19.88 11.25 18.40
C PRO A 454 -21.09 10.56 19.03
N GLU A 455 -22.11 10.29 18.20
CA GLU A 455 -23.26 9.46 18.57
C GLU A 455 -22.78 8.13 19.18
N PRO A 456 -23.52 7.53 20.14
CA PRO A 456 -23.05 6.37 20.90
C PRO A 456 -22.46 5.25 20.02
N TYR A 457 -23.13 4.89 18.94
CA TYR A 457 -22.71 3.84 18.00
C TYR A 457 -21.52 4.22 17.10
N LYS A 458 -21.04 5.47 17.15
CA LYS A 458 -19.82 5.97 16.51
C LYS A 458 -18.66 6.11 17.50
N ARG A 459 -18.87 5.86 18.81
CA ARG A 459 -17.85 5.86 19.86
C ARG A 459 -17.06 4.54 19.85
N GLY A 460 -15.78 4.56 20.24
CA GLY A 460 -14.93 3.37 20.25
C GLY A 460 -14.53 2.84 18.87
N GLY A 461 -14.81 3.61 17.81
CA GLY A 461 -14.49 3.29 16.41
C GLY A 461 -13.16 3.89 15.94
N ALA A 462 -13.07 4.06 14.61
CA ALA A 462 -11.97 4.68 13.87
C ALA A 462 -11.36 5.94 14.53
N ARG A 463 -12.22 6.84 14.98
CA ARG A 463 -11.87 8.16 15.55
C ARG A 463 -11.08 8.03 16.85
N ASP A 464 -11.58 7.21 17.76
CA ASP A 464 -10.94 6.98 19.05
C ASP A 464 -9.67 6.15 18.90
N ALA A 465 -9.61 5.29 17.89
CA ALA A 465 -8.39 4.53 17.55
C ALA A 465 -7.23 5.45 17.16
N PHE A 466 -7.44 6.50 16.34
CA PHE A 466 -6.41 7.50 16.06
C PHE A 466 -5.90 8.14 17.35
N LYS A 467 -6.83 8.69 18.16
CA LYS A 467 -6.55 9.41 19.40
C LYS A 467 -5.74 8.56 20.38
N PHE A 468 -6.15 7.32 20.58
CA PHE A 468 -5.43 6.36 21.43
C PHE A 468 -4.06 6.02 20.85
N THR A 469 -3.97 5.77 19.53
CA THR A 469 -2.69 5.47 18.87
C THR A 469 -1.71 6.64 19.03
N ALA A 470 -2.13 7.88 18.78
CA ALA A 470 -1.27 9.06 18.93
C ALA A 470 -0.74 9.24 20.37
N ASP A 471 -1.59 9.01 21.38
CA ASP A 471 -1.17 9.05 22.79
C ASP A 471 -0.24 7.86 23.13
N ALA A 472 -0.49 6.66 22.60
CA ALA A 472 0.38 5.50 22.77
C ALA A 472 1.75 5.71 22.12
N MET A 473 1.79 6.27 20.92
CA MET A 473 3.02 6.67 20.22
C MET A 473 3.85 7.64 21.07
N ARG A 474 3.20 8.65 21.65
CA ARG A 474 3.84 9.62 22.55
C ARG A 474 4.45 8.94 23.78
N VAL A 475 3.79 7.93 24.36
CA VAL A 475 4.34 7.16 25.50
C VAL A 475 5.47 6.23 25.09
N MET A 476 5.35 5.55 23.95
CA MET A 476 6.35 4.61 23.43
C MET A 476 7.55 5.30 22.77
N GLY A 477 7.49 6.62 22.57
CA GLY A 477 8.57 7.41 22.00
C GLY A 477 8.64 7.36 20.47
N PHE A 478 7.52 7.07 19.80
CA PHE A 478 7.42 7.19 18.34
C PHE A 478 7.15 8.64 17.93
N PRO A 479 8.13 9.36 17.34
CA PRO A 479 7.84 10.62 16.70
C PRO A 479 6.96 10.39 15.47
N MET A 480 6.21 11.43 15.10
CA MET A 480 5.34 11.39 13.92
C MET A 480 5.49 12.62 13.06
N GLU A 481 5.09 12.53 11.80
CA GLU A 481 5.02 13.72 10.94
C GLU A 481 4.08 14.79 11.51
N GLY A 482 4.28 16.05 11.09
CA GLY A 482 3.30 17.09 11.38
C GLY A 482 2.01 16.87 10.59
N LEU A 483 0.89 17.37 11.09
CA LEU A 483 -0.44 17.07 10.53
C LEU A 483 -1.11 18.33 10.00
N ILE A 484 -1.77 18.23 8.85
CA ILE A 484 -2.67 19.28 8.32
C ILE A 484 -4.04 18.69 8.01
N SER A 485 -4.14 17.81 7.01
CA SER A 485 -5.44 17.34 6.53
C SER A 485 -5.37 16.10 5.65
N TYR A 486 -6.46 15.33 5.67
CA TYR A 486 -6.75 14.26 4.73
C TYR A 486 -8.25 14.16 4.46
N PRO A 487 -8.67 14.15 3.17
CA PRO A 487 -7.94 14.76 2.05
C PRO A 487 -7.86 16.30 2.22
N TYR A 488 -7.07 16.99 1.39
CA TYR A 488 -6.93 18.45 1.42
C TYR A 488 -8.27 19.19 1.35
N ALA A 489 -9.17 18.72 0.49
CA ALA A 489 -10.53 19.26 0.34
C ALA A 489 -11.55 18.56 1.26
N SER A 490 -11.20 18.35 2.53
CA SER A 490 -12.09 17.69 3.51
C SER A 490 -13.06 18.65 4.18
N GLY A 491 -14.33 18.24 4.25
CA GLY A 491 -15.36 18.96 5.02
C GLY A 491 -15.05 19.00 6.53
N ALA A 492 -14.32 18.02 7.07
CA ALA A 492 -13.92 18.01 8.48
C ALA A 492 -12.95 19.15 8.81
N THR A 493 -11.99 19.42 7.92
CA THR A 493 -11.03 20.53 8.04
C THR A 493 -11.77 21.88 8.04
N GLN A 494 -12.75 22.06 7.15
CA GLN A 494 -13.56 23.29 7.11
C GLN A 494 -14.45 23.46 8.34
N ALA A 495 -15.00 22.36 8.88
CA ALA A 495 -15.79 22.37 10.11
C ALA A 495 -14.94 22.76 11.32
N LEU A 496 -13.74 22.20 11.46
CA LEU A 496 -12.77 22.58 12.49
C LEU A 496 -12.41 24.07 12.42
N ALA A 497 -12.07 24.55 11.22
CA ALA A 497 -11.74 25.95 11.01
C ALA A 497 -12.91 26.88 11.39
N SER A 498 -14.14 26.51 11.02
CA SER A 498 -15.34 27.27 11.38
C SER A 498 -15.55 27.37 12.90
N ALA A 499 -15.34 26.26 13.60
CA ALA A 499 -15.45 26.20 15.05
C ALA A 499 -14.39 27.08 15.73
N ARG A 500 -13.14 27.06 15.25
CA ARG A 500 -12.03 27.88 15.78
C ARG A 500 -12.21 29.37 15.53
N LEU A 501 -12.77 29.74 14.38
CA LEU A 501 -12.97 31.13 13.99
C LEU A 501 -14.29 31.73 14.50
N HIS A 502 -15.16 30.90 15.10
CA HIS A 502 -16.52 31.29 15.50
C HIS A 502 -17.34 31.89 14.35
N ARG A 503 -17.08 31.46 13.12
CA ARG A 503 -17.84 31.81 11.91
C ARG A 503 -17.78 30.67 10.91
N MET A 504 -18.79 30.56 10.05
CA MET A 504 -18.79 29.55 8.99
C MET A 504 -17.70 29.88 7.95
N VAL A 505 -16.79 28.93 7.71
CA VAL A 505 -15.91 28.92 6.54
C VAL A 505 -16.74 28.42 5.36
N LYS A 506 -16.66 29.13 4.23
CA LYS A 506 -17.42 28.78 3.03
C LYS A 506 -17.00 27.40 2.52
N ALA A 507 -17.97 26.56 2.18
CA ALA A 507 -17.70 25.25 1.57
C ALA A 507 -16.93 25.43 0.24
N ALA A 508 -15.83 24.70 0.09
CA ALA A 508 -15.00 24.77 -1.10
C ALA A 508 -15.75 24.25 -2.33
N GLN A 509 -15.60 24.91 -3.48
CA GLN A 509 -16.24 24.53 -4.75
C GLN A 509 -15.27 23.85 -5.73
N GLY A 510 -14.10 23.41 -5.24
CA GLY A 510 -13.04 22.79 -6.03
C GLY A 510 -11.71 22.78 -5.26
N ILE A 511 -10.73 22.03 -5.74
CA ILE A 511 -9.45 21.84 -5.02
C ILE A 511 -8.53 23.07 -5.06
N GLY A 512 -8.81 24.03 -5.96
CA GLY A 512 -8.15 25.33 -6.01
C GLY A 512 -8.90 26.47 -5.32
N ASP A 513 -9.94 26.19 -4.53
CA ASP A 513 -10.70 27.23 -3.81
C ASP A 513 -9.87 27.85 -2.65
N PRO A 514 -9.75 29.19 -2.57
CA PRO A 514 -9.06 29.88 -1.48
C PRO A 514 -9.59 29.56 -0.07
N ALA A 515 -10.84 29.11 0.07
CA ALA A 515 -11.37 28.68 1.37
C ALA A 515 -10.55 27.54 2.01
N LEU A 516 -9.87 26.74 1.20
CA LEU A 516 -8.99 25.67 1.65
C LEU A 516 -7.70 26.18 2.30
N ILE A 517 -7.26 27.41 1.98
CA ILE A 517 -6.09 28.05 2.61
C ILE A 517 -6.40 28.36 4.08
N GLU A 518 -7.55 28.99 4.34
CA GLU A 518 -8.01 29.28 5.71
C GLU A 518 -8.26 27.99 6.50
N ALA A 519 -8.91 27.01 5.88
CA ALA A 519 -9.18 25.73 6.52
C ALA A 519 -7.89 24.99 6.89
N GLY A 520 -6.96 24.84 5.94
CA GLY A 520 -5.65 24.21 6.16
C GLY A 520 -4.79 24.95 7.19
N SER A 521 -4.82 26.29 7.20
CA SER A 521 -4.10 27.11 8.19
C SER A 521 -4.60 26.86 9.62
N GLN A 522 -5.91 26.82 9.82
CA GLN A 522 -6.51 26.55 11.13
C GLN A 522 -6.29 25.11 11.58
N ALA A 523 -6.35 24.14 10.65
CA ALA A 523 -6.06 22.75 10.95
C ALA A 523 -4.60 22.54 11.34
N ALA A 524 -3.64 23.08 10.57
CA ALA A 524 -2.21 23.01 10.89
C ALA A 524 -1.92 23.58 12.29
N LEU A 525 -2.52 24.72 12.64
CA LEU A 525 -2.36 25.31 13.98
C LEU A 525 -3.03 24.47 15.07
N TYR A 526 -4.23 23.94 14.82
CA TYR A 526 -4.92 23.08 15.78
C TYR A 526 -4.12 21.83 16.11
N GLU A 527 -3.67 21.12 15.08
CA GLU A 527 -2.92 19.88 15.20
C GLU A 527 -1.55 20.12 15.84
N TYR A 528 -0.85 21.20 15.45
CA TYR A 528 0.42 21.58 16.09
C TYR A 528 0.24 21.87 17.59
N LEU A 529 -0.78 22.65 17.96
CA LEU A 529 -1.02 22.94 19.38
C LEU A 529 -1.34 21.66 20.17
N ARG A 530 -2.01 20.68 19.55
CA ARG A 530 -2.36 19.41 20.20
C ARG A 530 -1.17 18.45 20.31
N TYR A 531 -0.51 18.20 19.18
CA TYR A 531 0.44 17.09 19.01
C TYR A 531 1.86 17.54 18.61
N GLY A 532 2.12 18.84 18.49
CA GLY A 532 3.40 19.38 18.04
C GLY A 532 4.60 18.99 18.91
N ASP A 533 4.36 18.52 20.13
CA ASP A 533 5.37 17.92 21.00
C ASP A 533 5.90 16.57 20.49
N ASN A 534 5.08 15.83 19.75
CA ASN A 534 5.43 14.53 19.15
C ASN A 534 5.91 14.64 17.70
N TYR A 535 5.97 15.86 17.13
CA TYR A 535 6.37 16.03 15.74
C TYR A 535 7.86 15.75 15.53
N TRP A 536 8.14 15.05 14.45
CA TRP A 536 9.45 14.81 13.88
C TRP A 536 9.95 16.04 13.10
N TYR A 537 11.26 16.15 12.96
CA TYR A 537 11.94 17.14 12.13
C TYR A 537 13.17 16.52 11.46
N LEU A 538 13.54 17.10 10.32
CA LEU A 538 14.73 16.73 9.57
C LEU A 538 16.01 17.28 10.22
N GLY A 539 17.15 16.71 9.84
CA GLY A 539 18.50 17.09 10.23
C GLY A 539 18.86 18.56 10.02
N ASP A 540 18.18 19.20 9.06
CA ASP A 540 18.30 20.63 8.76
C ASP A 540 17.35 21.51 9.58
N GLY A 541 16.60 20.92 10.52
CA GLY A 541 15.63 21.56 11.40
C GLY A 541 14.24 21.74 10.81
N LYS A 542 13.99 21.36 9.54
CA LYS A 542 12.66 21.47 8.94
C LYS A 542 11.65 20.57 9.63
N VAL A 543 10.46 21.09 9.89
CA VAL A 543 9.33 20.33 10.47
C VAL A 543 8.34 20.06 9.33
N PRO A 544 8.27 18.82 8.80
CA PRO A 544 7.36 18.49 7.71
C PRO A 544 5.92 18.41 8.21
N LEU A 545 5.03 19.23 7.65
CA LEU A 545 3.60 19.23 7.92
C LEU A 545 2.86 18.54 6.76
N CYS A 546 2.24 17.40 7.03
CA CYS A 546 1.67 16.52 6.03
C CYS A 546 0.27 16.93 5.58
N ILE A 547 0.10 16.99 4.27
CA ILE A 547 -1.16 17.20 3.57
C ILE A 547 -1.34 16.11 2.52
N GLU A 548 -2.43 15.34 2.59
CA GLU A 548 -2.81 14.47 1.48
C GLU A 548 -3.61 15.28 0.46
N ASP A 549 -3.09 15.39 -0.76
CA ASP A 549 -3.67 16.21 -1.83
C ASP A 549 -3.45 15.54 -3.19
N THR A 550 -4.11 14.41 -3.42
CA THR A 550 -4.10 13.76 -4.74
C THR A 550 -5.04 14.47 -5.71
N ARG A 551 -4.51 14.98 -6.83
CA ARG A 551 -5.29 15.76 -7.82
C ARG A 551 -5.51 15.04 -9.15
N GLY A 552 -5.07 13.80 -9.28
CA GLY A 552 -5.24 13.00 -10.48
C GLY A 552 -4.52 11.66 -10.40
N TRP A 553 -4.87 10.74 -11.31
CA TRP A 553 -4.31 9.38 -11.37
C TRP A 553 -3.92 9.00 -12.79
N ILE A 554 -2.90 8.14 -12.88
CA ILE A 554 -2.66 7.25 -14.00
C ILE A 554 -2.62 5.82 -13.44
N ARG A 555 -3.75 5.12 -13.48
CA ARG A 555 -3.92 3.71 -13.13
C ARG A 555 -4.68 3.00 -14.25
N TYR A 556 -4.80 1.69 -14.15
CA TYR A 556 -5.52 0.89 -15.15
C TYR A 556 -7.00 1.28 -15.24
N ASP A 557 -7.62 1.57 -14.10
CA ASP A 557 -9.05 1.93 -13.96
C ASP A 557 -9.31 3.44 -13.87
N GLN A 558 -8.27 4.26 -13.77
CA GLN A 558 -8.38 5.70 -13.59
C GLN A 558 -7.34 6.45 -14.40
N HIS A 559 -7.75 7.39 -15.25
CA HIS A 559 -6.84 8.25 -15.97
C HIS A 559 -7.38 9.68 -16.04
N ASN A 560 -7.30 10.38 -14.92
CA ASN A 560 -8.10 11.59 -14.71
C ASN A 560 -7.38 12.67 -13.91
N ARG A 561 -8.00 13.85 -13.90
CA ARG A 561 -7.67 15.02 -13.07
C ARG A 561 -8.90 15.43 -12.28
N TYR A 562 -8.69 15.99 -11.10
CA TYR A 562 -9.76 16.61 -10.31
C TYR A 562 -10.17 17.96 -10.87
N PRO A 563 -11.46 18.31 -10.76
CA PRO A 563 -11.95 19.66 -11.06
C PRO A 563 -11.31 20.69 -10.12
N GLU A 564 -10.94 21.84 -10.67
CA GLU A 564 -10.32 22.93 -9.91
C GLU A 564 -11.34 24.01 -9.50
N GLY A 565 -12.47 24.09 -10.21
CA GLY A 565 -13.60 24.96 -9.90
C GLY A 565 -13.52 26.38 -10.48
N GLU A 566 -14.62 27.15 -10.38
CA GLU A 566 -14.79 28.46 -11.04
C GLU A 566 -13.73 29.50 -10.65
N ALA A 567 -13.32 29.53 -9.38
CA ALA A 567 -12.30 30.46 -8.89
C ALA A 567 -10.96 30.22 -9.60
N SER A 568 -10.57 28.96 -9.73
CA SER A 568 -9.35 28.52 -10.41
C SER A 568 -9.42 28.82 -11.91
N LEU A 569 -10.58 28.63 -12.54
CA LEU A 569 -10.79 28.97 -13.95
C LEU A 569 -10.54 30.47 -14.22
N LYS A 570 -11.05 31.34 -13.35
CA LYS A 570 -10.78 32.79 -13.45
C LYS A 570 -9.28 33.09 -13.32
N ASN A 571 -8.61 32.47 -12.37
CA ASN A 571 -7.18 32.66 -12.15
C ASN A 571 -6.33 32.11 -13.31
N PHE A 572 -6.77 31.01 -13.94
CA PHE A 572 -6.10 30.45 -15.11
C PHE A 572 -6.15 31.41 -16.29
N ARG A 573 -7.28 32.07 -16.54
CA ARG A 573 -7.40 33.09 -17.59
C ARG A 573 -6.45 34.26 -17.36
N LEU A 574 -6.27 34.68 -16.11
CA LEU A 574 -5.28 35.69 -15.73
C LEU A 574 -3.84 35.20 -15.94
N TYR A 575 -3.56 33.94 -15.61
CA TYR A 575 -2.27 33.31 -15.89
C TYR A 575 -1.95 33.34 -17.40
N LEU A 576 -2.93 33.00 -18.26
CA LEU A 576 -2.77 33.04 -19.72
C LEU A 576 -2.56 34.46 -20.25
N MET A 577 -3.33 35.44 -19.76
CA MET A 577 -3.13 36.87 -20.06
C MET A 577 -1.71 37.33 -19.72
N ASN A 578 -1.17 36.87 -18.58
CA ASN A 578 0.18 37.21 -18.17
C ASN A 578 1.26 36.51 -19.02
N LYS A 579 1.04 35.26 -19.40
CA LYS A 579 1.97 34.46 -20.22
C LYS A 579 2.02 34.95 -21.68
N TYR A 580 0.86 35.08 -22.33
CA TYR A 580 0.75 35.34 -23.77
C TYR A 580 0.44 36.78 -24.13
N ARG A 581 0.05 37.65 -23.18
CA ARG A 581 -0.32 39.08 -23.39
C ARG A 581 -1.58 39.31 -24.23
N THR A 582 -1.75 38.63 -25.36
CA THR A 582 -2.90 38.71 -26.27
C THR A 582 -3.48 37.33 -26.57
N VAL A 583 -4.79 37.27 -26.89
CA VAL A 583 -5.44 35.99 -27.24
C VAL A 583 -4.91 35.43 -28.56
N ASP A 584 -4.46 36.30 -29.48
CA ASP A 584 -3.89 35.89 -30.76
C ASP A 584 -2.53 35.19 -30.59
N GLU A 585 -1.68 35.65 -29.67
CA GLU A 585 -0.43 34.97 -29.33
C GLU A 585 -0.68 33.58 -28.72
N MET A 586 -1.68 33.47 -27.84
CA MET A 586 -2.09 32.17 -27.27
C MET A 586 -2.68 31.25 -28.35
N ASN A 587 -3.56 31.77 -29.21
CA ASN A 587 -4.16 31.04 -30.32
C ASN A 587 -3.09 30.50 -31.28
N ALA A 588 -2.06 31.30 -31.56
CA ALA A 588 -0.93 30.86 -32.38
C ALA A 588 -0.12 29.75 -31.69
N ALA A 589 0.12 29.86 -30.38
CA ALA A 589 0.87 28.86 -29.61
C ALA A 589 0.12 27.52 -29.47
N TRP A 590 -1.19 27.58 -29.26
CA TRP A 590 -2.03 26.39 -29.06
C TRP A 590 -2.64 25.85 -30.35
N ASN A 591 -2.49 26.56 -31.48
CA ASN A 591 -3.20 26.30 -32.73
C ASN A 591 -4.74 26.28 -32.54
N THR A 592 -5.27 27.34 -31.92
CA THR A 592 -6.70 27.50 -31.59
C THR A 592 -7.27 28.81 -32.16
N LYS A 593 -8.55 29.10 -31.89
CA LYS A 593 -9.27 30.27 -32.39
C LYS A 593 -10.22 30.88 -31.35
N PHE A 594 -9.78 31.01 -30.09
CA PHE A 594 -10.58 31.68 -29.06
C PHE A 594 -10.74 33.17 -29.38
N SER A 595 -11.95 33.70 -29.18
CA SER A 595 -12.26 35.12 -29.38
C SER A 595 -11.75 36.02 -28.25
N SER A 596 -11.54 35.45 -27.06
CA SER A 596 -10.97 36.12 -25.88
C SER A 596 -10.45 35.07 -24.89
N PHE A 597 -9.69 35.52 -23.88
CA PHE A 597 -9.30 34.65 -22.77
C PHE A 597 -10.50 34.12 -21.97
N ASP A 598 -11.62 34.85 -21.91
CA ASP A 598 -12.84 34.43 -21.22
C ASP A 598 -13.53 33.22 -21.86
N ALA A 599 -13.25 32.94 -23.14
CA ALA A 599 -13.76 31.76 -23.83
C ALA A 599 -12.98 30.48 -23.47
N VAL A 600 -11.83 30.59 -22.80
CA VAL A 600 -11.02 29.43 -22.41
C VAL A 600 -11.66 28.72 -21.22
N ASN A 601 -11.94 27.43 -21.36
CA ASN A 601 -12.45 26.58 -20.30
C ASN A 601 -11.92 25.13 -20.45
N PRO A 602 -10.90 24.72 -19.65
CA PRO A 602 -10.41 23.35 -19.68
C PRO A 602 -11.49 22.32 -19.33
N GLU A 603 -12.30 22.57 -18.30
CA GLU A 603 -13.29 21.60 -17.80
C GLU A 603 -14.42 21.31 -18.81
N ALA A 604 -14.65 22.19 -19.80
CA ALA A 604 -15.61 21.94 -20.87
C ALA A 604 -15.18 20.83 -21.86
N ASP A 605 -13.88 20.59 -21.96
CA ASP A 605 -13.30 19.50 -22.78
C ASP A 605 -13.12 18.21 -21.96
N GLY A 606 -13.35 18.25 -20.64
CA GLY A 606 -13.23 17.09 -19.75
C GLY A 606 -14.43 16.17 -19.84
N GLU A 607 -14.17 14.86 -19.97
CA GLU A 607 -15.19 13.82 -19.94
C GLU A 607 -15.27 13.22 -18.53
N ALA A 608 -16.48 13.06 -17.99
CA ALA A 608 -16.64 12.49 -16.66
C ALA A 608 -16.09 11.05 -16.63
N GLY A 609 -15.10 10.80 -15.78
CA GLY A 609 -14.49 9.48 -15.60
C GLY A 609 -15.43 8.50 -14.90
N ALA A 610 -14.95 7.28 -14.66
CA ALA A 610 -15.72 6.16 -14.11
C ALA A 610 -16.48 6.45 -12.80
N PHE A 611 -16.02 7.43 -12.02
CA PHE A 611 -16.61 7.81 -10.73
C PHE A 611 -17.46 9.10 -10.79
N GLY A 612 -17.61 9.71 -11.98
CA GLY A 612 -18.54 10.82 -12.24
C GLY A 612 -18.13 12.21 -11.73
N HIS A 613 -17.03 12.35 -10.99
CA HIS A 613 -16.58 13.61 -10.38
C HIS A 613 -15.12 13.99 -10.72
N GLN A 614 -14.55 13.32 -11.72
CA GLN A 614 -13.15 13.46 -12.17
C GLN A 614 -13.18 13.57 -13.70
N TYR A 615 -12.22 14.28 -14.32
CA TYR A 615 -12.20 14.49 -15.76
C TYR A 615 -11.08 13.73 -16.48
N GLU A 616 -11.42 13.02 -17.54
CA GLU A 616 -10.49 12.48 -18.53
C GLU A 616 -10.41 13.44 -19.74
N TYR A 617 -9.23 13.59 -20.34
CA TYR A 617 -8.97 14.55 -21.42
C TYR A 617 -8.50 13.86 -22.70
N ARG A 618 -9.24 12.82 -23.13
CA ARG A 618 -8.83 11.94 -24.24
C ARG A 618 -9.48 12.27 -25.57
N LYS A 619 -10.53 13.10 -25.56
CA LYS A 619 -11.35 13.43 -26.73
C LYS A 619 -10.53 13.97 -27.91
N ASP A 620 -10.64 13.31 -29.06
CA ASP A 620 -9.99 13.74 -30.29
C ASP A 620 -10.48 15.12 -30.73
N GLY A 621 -9.55 15.99 -31.13
CA GLY A 621 -9.84 17.35 -31.58
C GLY A 621 -10.19 18.35 -30.48
N ALA A 622 -10.28 17.92 -29.20
CA ALA A 622 -10.40 18.84 -28.07
C ALA A 622 -9.16 19.73 -27.94
N VAL A 623 -9.36 20.95 -27.44
CA VAL A 623 -8.25 21.89 -27.20
C VAL A 623 -7.43 21.38 -26.02
N PHE A 624 -8.13 21.08 -24.92
CA PHE A 624 -7.55 20.48 -23.73
C PHE A 624 -7.61 18.97 -23.86
N ARG A 625 -6.66 18.42 -24.60
CA ARG A 625 -6.39 16.99 -24.67
C ARG A 625 -5.07 16.67 -23.96
N ASP A 626 -4.98 15.49 -23.35
CA ASP A 626 -3.75 15.00 -22.73
C ASP A 626 -2.53 15.24 -23.62
N TYR A 627 -1.53 15.88 -23.03
CA TYR A 627 -0.23 16.22 -23.61
C TYR A 627 -0.23 17.24 -24.77
N ASN A 628 -1.35 17.91 -25.06
CA ASN A 628 -1.35 19.10 -25.92
C ASN A 628 -0.80 20.34 -25.20
N ALA A 629 -0.40 21.37 -25.96
CA ALA A 629 0.14 22.62 -25.42
C ALA A 629 -0.82 23.34 -24.45
N ALA A 630 -2.14 23.31 -24.71
CA ALA A 630 -3.13 23.90 -23.80
C ALA A 630 -3.23 23.13 -22.47
N MET A 631 -3.21 21.80 -22.52
CA MET A 631 -3.20 20.96 -21.31
C MET A 631 -1.91 21.14 -20.50
N TRP A 632 -0.78 21.32 -21.18
CA TRP A 632 0.49 21.63 -20.52
C TRP A 632 0.41 22.92 -19.69
N ASP A 633 -0.17 23.98 -20.25
CA ASP A 633 -0.38 25.23 -19.53
C ASP A 633 -1.34 25.08 -18.35
N TRP A 634 -2.35 24.22 -18.49
CA TRP A 634 -3.27 23.88 -17.41
C TRP A 634 -2.57 23.15 -16.25
N ASP A 635 -1.79 22.10 -16.53
CA ASP A 635 -1.06 21.35 -15.51
C ASP A 635 0.02 22.23 -14.81
N CYS A 636 0.66 23.15 -15.56
CA CYS A 636 1.56 24.16 -14.99
C CYS A 636 0.82 25.11 -14.05
N PHE A 637 -0.31 25.68 -14.48
CA PHE A 637 -1.11 26.57 -13.67
C PHE A 637 -1.56 25.91 -12.36
N ARG A 638 -2.11 24.68 -12.45
CA ARG A 638 -2.56 23.91 -11.28
C ARG A 638 -1.43 23.70 -10.27
N THR A 639 -0.23 23.38 -10.75
CA THR A 639 0.95 23.20 -9.90
C THR A 639 1.36 24.51 -9.22
N ILE A 640 1.34 25.63 -9.95
CA ILE A 640 1.65 26.95 -9.41
C ILE A 640 0.63 27.35 -8.33
N GLN A 641 -0.67 27.19 -8.62
CA GLN A 641 -1.75 27.50 -7.68
C GLN A 641 -1.63 26.68 -6.39
N ARG A 642 -1.36 25.37 -6.53
CA ARG A 642 -1.09 24.47 -5.40
C ARG A 642 0.04 24.98 -4.51
N ARG A 643 1.18 25.34 -5.09
CA ARG A 643 2.31 25.91 -4.34
C ARG A 643 1.93 27.20 -3.63
N GLU A 644 1.19 28.09 -4.28
CA GLU A 644 0.76 29.36 -3.69
C GLU A 644 -0.16 29.16 -2.48
N HIS A 645 -1.06 28.19 -2.53
CA HIS A 645 -1.89 27.81 -1.39
C HIS A 645 -1.04 27.33 -0.21
N TYR A 646 -0.08 26.44 -0.48
CA TYR A 646 0.82 25.92 0.54
C TYR A 646 1.70 27.00 1.15
N GLN A 647 2.24 27.91 0.34
CA GLN A 647 3.02 29.04 0.82
C GLN A 647 2.23 29.92 1.79
N GLN A 648 0.95 30.19 1.51
CA GLN A 648 0.09 30.98 2.40
C GLN A 648 -0.23 30.25 3.72
N ILE A 649 -0.44 28.93 3.67
CA ILE A 649 -0.58 28.11 4.89
C ILE A 649 0.72 28.15 5.72
N LEU A 650 1.88 28.05 5.07
CA LEU A 650 3.17 28.13 5.74
C LEU A 650 3.43 29.50 6.35
N GLU A 651 3.09 30.59 5.67
CA GLU A 651 3.18 31.97 6.20
C GLU A 651 2.37 32.13 7.48
N PHE A 652 1.22 31.47 7.59
CA PHE A 652 0.39 31.48 8.79
C PHE A 652 1.01 30.70 9.97
N ILE A 653 1.59 29.52 9.71
CA ILE A 653 2.10 28.63 10.78
C ILE A 653 3.54 28.91 11.20
N ARG A 654 4.37 29.52 10.34
CA ARG A 654 5.78 29.83 10.63
C ARG A 654 6.05 30.70 11.87
N PRO A 655 5.15 31.60 12.31
CA PRO A 655 5.28 32.24 13.61
C PRO A 655 5.33 31.27 14.80
N TYR A 656 4.74 30.08 14.66
CA TYR A 656 4.71 29.02 15.67
C TYR A 656 5.80 27.95 15.42
N ILE A 657 6.02 27.61 14.16
CA ILE A 657 7.01 26.63 13.71
C ILE A 657 7.89 27.28 12.64
N PRO A 658 8.96 28.01 13.01
CA PRO A 658 9.75 28.81 12.06
C PRO A 658 10.27 28.05 10.85
N GLN A 659 10.59 26.77 11.03
CA GLN A 659 11.12 25.88 10.00
C GLN A 659 10.05 24.96 9.38
N ALA A 660 8.76 25.32 9.45
CA ALA A 660 7.71 24.55 8.81
C ALA A 660 7.89 24.47 7.29
N GLY A 661 7.74 23.26 6.76
CA GLY A 661 7.65 22.95 5.33
C GLY A 661 6.55 21.92 5.07
N ILE A 662 6.06 21.85 3.83
CA ILE A 662 5.02 20.87 3.49
C ILE A 662 5.66 19.50 3.25
N CYS A 663 5.09 18.48 3.89
CA CYS A 663 5.16 17.10 3.42
C CYS A 663 3.97 16.88 2.49
N LEU A 664 4.23 16.79 1.19
CA LEU A 664 3.19 16.50 0.23
C LEU A 664 2.96 14.99 0.19
N ARG A 665 1.79 14.54 0.61
CA ARG A 665 1.34 13.15 0.44
C ARG A 665 0.40 13.01 -0.76
N THR A 666 0.63 11.97 -1.56
CA THR A 666 -0.21 11.61 -2.71
C THR A 666 -0.49 10.11 -2.78
N GLU A 667 -1.48 9.74 -3.59
CA GLU A 667 -1.79 8.36 -3.97
C GLU A 667 -1.61 8.16 -5.48
N GLY A 668 -1.26 6.94 -5.89
CA GLY A 668 -1.24 6.55 -7.31
C GLY A 668 0.15 6.39 -7.91
N ALA A 669 1.15 5.99 -7.10
CA ALA A 669 2.51 5.68 -7.54
C ALA A 669 3.29 6.87 -8.12
N ASN A 670 3.08 8.06 -7.55
CA ASN A 670 3.75 9.28 -7.97
C ASN A 670 5.17 9.36 -7.39
N TRP A 671 6.06 10.05 -8.10
CA TRP A 671 7.40 10.40 -7.62
C TRP A 671 7.67 11.85 -7.96
N LEU A 672 7.92 12.72 -6.97
CA LEU A 672 8.24 14.13 -7.21
C LEU A 672 9.72 14.30 -7.57
N VAL A 673 10.04 14.33 -8.86
CA VAL A 673 11.40 14.34 -9.38
C VAL A 673 11.50 14.95 -10.79
N ASP A 674 12.40 15.92 -10.95
CA ASP A 674 12.83 16.44 -12.26
C ASP A 674 14.05 15.67 -12.78
N GLY A 675 14.37 15.82 -14.07
CA GLY A 675 15.53 15.21 -14.72
C GLY A 675 15.22 13.91 -15.45
N ILE A 676 14.03 13.35 -15.27
CA ILE A 676 13.58 12.18 -16.02
C ILE A 676 13.12 12.58 -17.41
N SER A 677 13.76 12.00 -18.43
CA SER A 677 13.46 12.29 -19.83
C SER A 677 12.06 11.77 -20.21
N PRO A 678 11.19 12.60 -20.82
CA PRO A 678 9.94 12.15 -21.46
C PRO A 678 10.16 11.22 -22.65
N GLN A 679 11.41 11.08 -23.10
CA GLN A 679 11.81 10.15 -24.16
C GLN A 679 12.44 8.87 -23.58
N SER A 680 12.33 8.66 -22.26
CA SER A 680 12.80 7.42 -21.63
C SER A 680 12.13 6.21 -22.24
N ARG A 681 12.95 5.18 -22.51
CA ARG A 681 12.48 3.86 -22.96
C ARG A 681 11.97 3.00 -21.79
N ASN A 682 12.24 3.40 -20.55
CA ASN A 682 11.76 2.72 -19.36
C ASN A 682 10.29 3.12 -19.09
N PRO A 683 9.32 2.18 -19.12
CA PRO A 683 7.91 2.48 -18.91
C PRO A 683 7.60 3.08 -17.52
N LYS A 684 8.33 2.71 -16.46
CA LYS A 684 8.14 3.26 -15.11
C LYS A 684 8.58 4.72 -15.02
N TYR A 685 9.64 5.09 -15.75
CA TYR A 685 10.06 6.50 -15.85
C TYR A 685 9.06 7.33 -16.64
N ARG A 686 8.38 6.74 -17.63
CA ARG A 686 7.26 7.41 -18.30
C ARG A 686 6.10 7.62 -17.34
N HIS A 687 5.77 6.61 -16.53
CA HIS A 687 4.77 6.75 -15.47
C HIS A 687 5.07 7.97 -14.59
N VAL A 688 6.29 8.07 -14.04
CA VAL A 688 6.74 9.21 -13.22
C VAL A 688 6.55 10.56 -13.93
N VAL A 689 6.94 10.68 -15.19
CA VAL A 689 6.83 11.94 -15.94
C VAL A 689 5.37 12.37 -16.09
N TYR A 690 4.48 11.44 -16.44
CA TYR A 690 3.09 11.77 -16.78
C TYR A 690 2.17 11.80 -15.56
N SER A 691 2.39 10.97 -14.54
CA SER A 691 1.60 10.98 -13.31
C SER A 691 1.76 12.30 -12.56
N GLN A 692 2.99 12.84 -12.50
CA GLN A 692 3.26 14.18 -11.97
C GLN A 692 2.44 15.29 -12.66
N ARG A 693 2.17 15.17 -13.96
CA ARG A 693 1.36 16.15 -14.71
C ARG A 693 -0.11 16.06 -14.31
N HIS A 694 -0.66 14.84 -14.29
CA HIS A 694 -2.04 14.59 -13.87
C HIS A 694 -2.30 15.10 -12.44
N ASN A 695 -1.33 14.85 -11.55
CA ASN A 695 -1.40 15.23 -10.14
C ASN A 695 -1.02 16.71 -9.86
N ALA A 696 -0.68 17.50 -10.88
CA ALA A 696 -0.22 18.88 -10.71
C ALA A 696 0.97 18.99 -9.73
N MET A 697 2.01 18.20 -10.01
CA MET A 697 3.23 18.02 -9.22
C MET A 697 4.48 18.22 -10.08
N ILE A 698 4.57 19.33 -10.80
CA ILE A 698 5.74 19.65 -11.63
C ILE A 698 6.88 20.15 -10.71
N PRO A 699 7.96 19.39 -10.50
CA PRO A 699 8.95 19.67 -9.44
C PRO A 699 9.62 21.03 -9.59
N GLU A 700 9.98 21.44 -10.81
CA GLU A 700 10.66 22.72 -11.07
C GLU A 700 9.81 23.93 -10.68
N GLN A 701 8.49 23.74 -10.59
CA GLN A 701 7.53 24.75 -10.17
C GLN A 701 7.20 24.62 -8.69
N LEU A 702 6.92 23.40 -8.22
CA LEU A 702 6.43 23.10 -6.89
C LEU A 702 7.50 23.34 -5.81
N CYS A 703 8.77 23.06 -6.11
CA CYS A 703 9.88 23.18 -5.15
C CYS A 703 10.45 24.61 -5.04
N GLN A 704 9.96 25.56 -5.85
CA GLN A 704 10.36 26.96 -5.74
C GLN A 704 10.03 27.50 -4.33
N ASN A 705 10.90 28.38 -3.82
CA ASN A 705 10.78 29.01 -2.50
C ASN A 705 10.82 28.03 -1.31
N GLY A 706 11.22 26.77 -1.51
CA GLY A 706 11.38 25.79 -0.42
C GLY A 706 10.07 25.42 0.28
N VAL A 707 8.94 25.48 -0.43
CA VAL A 707 7.61 25.17 0.11
C VAL A 707 7.48 23.69 0.48
N ILE A 708 7.94 22.81 -0.41
CA ILE A 708 7.95 21.36 -0.20
C ILE A 708 9.27 20.95 0.45
N ALA A 709 9.19 20.27 1.58
CA ALA A 709 10.34 19.68 2.27
C ALA A 709 10.42 18.16 2.05
N VAL A 710 9.26 17.50 2.00
CA VAL A 710 9.14 16.04 1.89
C VAL A 710 8.10 15.69 0.83
N HIS A 711 8.34 14.64 0.06
CA HIS A 711 7.32 13.99 -0.76
C HIS A 711 7.08 12.57 -0.25
N SER A 712 5.81 12.25 -0.02
CA SER A 712 5.32 10.95 0.42
C SER A 712 4.28 10.43 -0.59
N ASP A 713 4.30 9.14 -0.90
CA ASP A 713 3.31 8.52 -1.78
C ASP A 713 2.99 7.10 -1.31
N TYR A 714 1.74 6.67 -1.48
CA TYR A 714 1.37 5.27 -1.40
C TYR A 714 1.75 4.56 -2.71
N LEU A 715 3.03 4.17 -2.80
CA LEU A 715 3.56 3.55 -4.00
C LEU A 715 2.97 2.15 -4.20
N THR A 716 2.25 1.99 -5.30
CA THR A 716 1.76 0.68 -5.74
C THR A 716 2.54 0.11 -6.91
N LEU A 717 3.36 0.90 -7.63
CA LEU A 717 4.17 0.45 -8.76
C LEU A 717 5.51 -0.14 -8.26
N PRO A 718 5.95 -1.31 -8.77
CA PRO A 718 7.18 -1.95 -8.30
C PRO A 718 8.42 -1.36 -8.97
N TYR A 719 8.93 -0.26 -8.42
CA TYR A 719 10.25 0.26 -8.82
C TYR A 719 11.35 -0.70 -8.35
N THR A 720 12.27 -1.04 -9.26
CA THR A 720 13.47 -1.81 -8.95
C THR A 720 14.40 -1.03 -8.01
N PRO A 721 15.33 -1.69 -7.29
CA PRO A 721 16.32 -0.99 -6.47
C PRO A 721 17.11 0.07 -7.24
N SER A 722 17.52 -0.21 -8.49
CA SER A 722 18.22 0.76 -9.34
C SER A 722 17.37 1.99 -9.68
N GLU A 723 16.10 1.78 -10.03
CA GLU A 723 15.16 2.88 -10.29
C GLU A 723 14.91 3.72 -9.04
N ALA A 724 14.66 3.06 -7.89
CA ALA A 724 14.46 3.74 -6.62
C ALA A 724 15.69 4.54 -6.17
N ALA A 725 16.90 4.00 -6.38
CA ALA A 725 18.15 4.70 -6.12
C ALA A 725 18.27 5.97 -6.96
N GLU A 726 18.07 5.87 -8.28
CA GLU A 726 18.18 7.03 -9.18
C GLU A 726 17.14 8.10 -8.87
N LEU A 727 15.88 7.71 -8.73
CA LEU A 727 14.78 8.63 -8.47
C LEU A 727 14.92 9.31 -7.10
N THR A 728 15.34 8.56 -6.06
CA THR A 728 15.61 9.12 -4.73
C THR A 728 16.73 10.13 -4.78
N ARG A 729 17.87 9.77 -5.38
CA ARG A 729 19.03 10.66 -5.48
C ARG A 729 18.67 11.96 -6.17
N LEU A 730 17.94 11.90 -7.29
CA LEU A 730 17.51 13.08 -8.04
C LEU A 730 16.58 13.98 -7.20
N SER A 731 15.59 13.40 -6.51
CA SER A 731 14.72 14.16 -5.60
C SER A 731 15.51 14.83 -4.47
N THR A 732 16.42 14.10 -3.83
CA THR A 732 17.23 14.62 -2.72
C THR A 732 18.20 15.72 -3.18
N GLU A 733 18.82 15.59 -4.35
CA GLU A 733 19.63 16.65 -4.98
C GLU A 733 18.82 17.91 -5.28
N GLN A 734 17.52 17.78 -5.51
CA GLN A 734 16.57 18.89 -5.68
C GLN A 734 16.06 19.46 -4.34
N GLY A 735 16.53 18.95 -3.21
CA GLY A 735 16.15 19.38 -1.85
C GLY A 735 14.84 18.79 -1.34
N ILE A 736 14.37 17.71 -1.96
CA ILE A 736 13.13 17.01 -1.59
C ILE A 736 13.49 15.71 -0.89
N MET A 737 13.18 15.59 0.39
CA MET A 737 13.32 14.31 1.09
C MET A 737 12.22 13.35 0.63
N THR A 738 12.59 12.14 0.22
CA THR A 738 11.60 11.11 -0.11
C THR A 738 11.19 10.33 1.14
N LEU A 739 9.89 10.10 1.29
CA LEU A 739 9.26 9.34 2.38
C LEU A 739 8.11 8.51 1.81
N HIS A 740 8.42 7.67 0.84
CA HIS A 740 7.43 6.82 0.17
C HIS A 740 7.08 5.62 1.03
N MET A 741 5.83 5.14 0.89
CA MET A 741 5.28 4.04 1.68
C MET A 741 4.77 2.94 0.73
N PRO A 742 5.67 2.19 0.07
CA PRO A 742 5.27 1.11 -0.81
C PRO A 742 4.63 -0.05 -0.05
N GLN A 743 3.81 -0.83 -0.73
CA GLN A 743 3.14 -2.00 -0.15
C GLN A 743 4.09 -3.20 0.00
N PHE A 744 4.98 -3.42 -0.99
CA PHE A 744 5.87 -4.58 -1.17
C PHE A 744 5.17 -5.91 -1.38
N ASN A 745 4.14 -6.19 -0.61
CA ASN A 745 3.16 -7.20 -0.94
C ASN A 745 2.28 -6.66 -2.09
N ARG A 746 2.02 -7.50 -3.10
CA ARG A 746 1.01 -7.23 -4.14
C ARG A 746 1.14 -5.88 -4.86
N MET A 747 2.38 -5.48 -5.12
CA MET A 747 2.67 -4.35 -6.00
C MET A 747 2.18 -4.64 -7.42
N ARG A 748 2.04 -3.58 -8.22
CA ARG A 748 1.12 -3.48 -9.34
C ARG A 748 1.85 -2.93 -10.57
N ASP A 749 2.51 -3.79 -11.35
CA ASP A 749 3.23 -3.34 -12.54
C ASP A 749 2.31 -3.14 -13.75
N ILE A 750 2.77 -2.32 -14.69
CA ILE A 750 2.14 -2.07 -15.98
C ILE A 750 3.13 -2.51 -17.07
N ALA A 751 3.04 -3.78 -17.44
CA ALA A 751 3.88 -4.40 -18.46
C ALA A 751 3.45 -3.96 -19.87
N ILE A 752 4.19 -3.00 -20.44
CA ILE A 752 3.95 -2.54 -21.81
C ILE A 752 4.40 -3.61 -22.81
N ASN A 753 3.51 -4.06 -23.69
CA ASN A 753 3.74 -5.14 -24.64
C ASN A 753 2.83 -5.02 -25.88
N GLU A 754 3.02 -5.89 -26.87
CA GLU A 754 2.30 -5.82 -28.14
C GLU A 754 0.91 -6.49 -28.13
N ARG A 755 0.61 -7.36 -27.15
CA ARG A 755 -0.54 -8.30 -27.21
C ARG A 755 -1.60 -8.08 -26.13
N TYR A 756 -1.20 -8.00 -24.87
CA TYR A 756 -2.03 -8.13 -23.67
C TYR A 756 -2.33 -6.79 -23.00
N GLY A 757 -3.55 -6.66 -22.47
CA GLY A 757 -3.96 -5.53 -21.64
C GLY A 757 -4.62 -4.37 -22.40
N SER A 758 -4.51 -3.17 -21.83
CA SER A 758 -5.26 -2.00 -22.29
C SER A 758 -4.47 -1.13 -23.26
N GLU A 759 -5.09 -0.78 -24.40
CA GLU A 759 -4.56 0.16 -25.41
C GLU A 759 -4.50 1.60 -24.89
N ALA A 760 -5.21 1.92 -23.79
CA ALA A 760 -5.20 3.26 -23.21
C ALA A 760 -3.79 3.74 -22.85
N TYR A 761 -2.87 2.81 -22.53
CA TYR A 761 -1.48 3.13 -22.21
C TYR A 761 -0.66 3.66 -23.39
N GLN A 762 -1.10 3.43 -24.63
CA GLN A 762 -0.52 4.12 -25.79
C GLN A 762 -0.66 5.63 -25.64
N THR A 763 -1.86 6.11 -25.27
CA THR A 763 -2.09 7.53 -25.00
C THR A 763 -1.47 7.91 -23.67
N SER A 764 -1.74 7.17 -22.58
CA SER A 764 -1.30 7.53 -21.23
C SER A 764 0.21 7.73 -21.11
N TYR A 765 1.00 6.94 -21.81
CA TYR A 765 2.46 7.08 -21.85
C TYR A 765 2.96 7.73 -23.13
N GLN A 766 2.09 8.31 -23.97
CA GLN A 766 2.46 9.00 -25.21
C GLN A 766 3.39 8.15 -26.10
N LEU A 767 3.01 6.90 -26.33
CA LEU A 767 3.78 5.92 -27.08
C LEU A 767 3.64 6.15 -28.59
N LYS A 768 4.74 5.97 -29.31
CA LYS A 768 4.79 6.10 -30.78
C LYS A 768 4.17 4.89 -31.48
N SER A 769 4.46 3.70 -30.99
CA SER A 769 3.96 2.44 -31.53
C SER A 769 2.67 2.01 -30.81
N PRO A 770 1.72 1.36 -31.50
CA PRO A 770 0.52 0.81 -30.88
C PRO A 770 0.92 -0.32 -29.93
N MET A 771 0.79 -0.08 -28.64
CA MET A 771 1.21 -0.97 -27.56
C MET A 771 0.13 -0.97 -26.47
N LYS A 772 0.11 -2.04 -25.67
CA LYS A 772 -0.86 -2.24 -24.60
C LYS A 772 -0.15 -2.33 -23.24
N GLY A 773 -0.84 -1.94 -22.18
CA GLY A 773 -0.38 -2.15 -20.80
C GLY A 773 -1.14 -3.30 -20.14
N ALA A 774 -0.46 -4.42 -19.93
CA ALA A 774 -0.95 -5.51 -19.11
C ALA A 774 -0.64 -5.22 -17.64
N TYR A 775 -1.59 -5.50 -16.76
CA TYR A 775 -1.42 -5.32 -15.34
C TYR A 775 -0.90 -6.62 -14.73
N ILE A 776 0.09 -6.53 -13.85
CA ILE A 776 0.73 -7.69 -13.21
C ILE A 776 0.88 -7.41 -11.71
N ASN A 777 0.43 -8.33 -10.86
CA ASN A 777 0.76 -8.27 -9.45
C ASN A 777 2.12 -8.91 -9.18
N THR A 778 2.82 -8.44 -8.16
CA THR A 778 4.12 -8.99 -7.78
C THR A 778 4.48 -8.68 -6.33
N VAL A 779 5.26 -9.56 -5.70
CA VAL A 779 6.01 -9.22 -4.47
C VAL A 779 7.42 -8.75 -4.80
N THR A 780 7.85 -7.69 -4.12
CA THR A 780 9.21 -7.15 -4.23
C THR A 780 9.90 -7.18 -2.87
N ALA A 781 11.22 -7.38 -2.88
CA ALA A 781 12.01 -7.42 -1.66
C ALA A 781 12.14 -6.02 -1.02
N VAL A 782 11.86 -5.93 0.27
CA VAL A 782 12.02 -4.72 1.09
C VAL A 782 13.47 -4.32 1.25
N TYR A 783 14.37 -5.26 1.58
CA TYR A 783 15.76 -4.95 1.92
C TYR A 783 16.52 -4.17 0.82
N PRO A 784 16.59 -4.65 -0.44
CA PRO A 784 17.37 -3.95 -1.47
C PRO A 784 16.76 -2.59 -1.83
N TYR A 785 15.43 -2.45 -1.76
CA TYR A 785 14.77 -1.16 -1.94
C TYR A 785 15.11 -0.19 -0.79
N PHE A 786 15.02 -0.63 0.45
CA PHE A 786 15.32 0.19 1.63
C PHE A 786 16.77 0.65 1.63
N LYS A 787 17.70 -0.24 1.29
CA LYS A 787 19.10 0.09 1.06
C LYS A 787 19.25 1.16 -0.01
N ALA A 788 18.64 0.97 -1.18
CA ALA A 788 18.70 1.93 -2.28
C ALA A 788 18.17 3.33 -1.88
N VAL A 789 17.04 3.40 -1.20
CA VAL A 789 16.47 4.68 -0.73
C VAL A 789 17.36 5.35 0.30
N TYR A 790 17.81 4.61 1.33
CA TYR A 790 18.64 5.17 2.39
C TYR A 790 19.98 5.71 1.85
N GLU A 791 20.70 4.90 1.08
CA GLU A 791 22.02 5.27 0.57
C GLU A 791 21.97 6.50 -0.33
N ASN A 792 20.84 6.72 -1.02
CA ASN A 792 20.62 7.87 -1.89
C ASN A 792 19.96 9.07 -1.19
N GLY A 793 19.83 9.03 0.13
CA GLY A 793 19.45 10.18 0.96
C GLY A 793 17.96 10.31 1.26
N GLY A 794 17.14 9.32 0.90
CA GLY A 794 15.73 9.24 1.25
C GLY A 794 15.48 8.52 2.59
N ILE A 795 14.25 8.57 3.09
CA ILE A 795 13.82 7.81 4.27
C ILE A 795 13.09 6.55 3.80
N PRO A 796 13.62 5.35 4.09
CA PRO A 796 12.92 4.11 3.79
C PRO A 796 11.57 4.05 4.51
N GLY A 797 10.52 3.64 3.80
CA GLY A 797 9.17 3.57 4.32
C GLY A 797 8.40 2.37 3.77
N ILE A 798 7.33 1.97 4.45
CA ILE A 798 6.43 0.87 4.09
C ILE A 798 5.00 1.15 4.54
N LEU A 799 3.99 0.72 3.79
CA LEU A 799 2.59 0.76 4.23
C LEU A 799 2.29 -0.42 5.17
N TRP A 800 2.07 -0.17 6.46
CA TRP A 800 1.91 -1.26 7.44
C TRP A 800 0.60 -2.03 7.26
N GLN A 801 -0.52 -1.31 7.05
CA GLN A 801 -1.85 -1.92 7.05
C GLN A 801 -2.98 -1.10 6.40
N ASP A 802 -3.07 -1.09 5.08
CA ASP A 802 -4.31 -0.73 4.38
C ASP A 802 -5.04 -1.97 3.84
N TYR A 803 -5.77 -2.66 4.72
CA TYR A 803 -6.48 -3.90 4.36
C TYR A 803 -7.55 -3.73 3.27
N LEU A 804 -8.06 -2.51 3.04
CA LEU A 804 -9.01 -2.27 1.96
C LEU A 804 -8.30 -2.25 0.59
N CYS A 805 -7.16 -1.54 0.53
CA CYS A 805 -6.37 -1.38 -0.68
C CYS A 805 -5.25 -2.42 -0.84
N ASP A 806 -5.24 -3.42 0.05
CA ASP A 806 -4.46 -4.64 -0.05
C ASP A 806 -2.95 -4.51 0.20
N GLY A 807 -2.52 -3.40 0.81
CA GLY A 807 -1.15 -3.23 1.27
C GLY A 807 -1.02 -3.52 2.76
N TYR A 808 -0.19 -4.48 3.16
CA TYR A 808 0.06 -4.80 4.56
C TYR A 808 1.35 -5.60 4.72
N VAL A 809 1.95 -5.52 5.91
CA VAL A 809 3.14 -6.32 6.23
C VAL A 809 2.74 -7.77 6.49
N THR A 810 3.39 -8.71 5.80
CA THR A 810 3.36 -10.15 6.09
C THR A 810 4.59 -10.58 6.90
N SER A 811 4.65 -11.85 7.29
CA SER A 811 5.83 -12.44 7.94
C SER A 811 7.09 -12.31 7.07
N THR A 812 6.95 -12.31 5.74
CA THR A 812 8.02 -12.06 4.77
C THR A 812 8.61 -10.67 4.95
N GLN A 813 7.80 -9.62 4.80
CA GLN A 813 8.31 -8.24 4.94
C GLN A 813 8.78 -7.95 6.38
N PHE A 814 8.15 -8.53 7.40
CA PHE A 814 8.60 -8.39 8.79
C PHE A 814 10.02 -8.93 9.00
N LYS A 815 10.35 -10.10 8.44
CA LYS A 815 11.69 -10.68 8.49
C LYS A 815 12.70 -9.81 7.73
N GLU A 816 12.32 -9.25 6.59
CA GLU A 816 13.19 -8.32 5.83
C GLU A 816 13.48 -7.02 6.60
N LEU A 817 12.48 -6.44 7.26
CA LEU A 817 12.65 -5.25 8.08
C LEU A 817 13.61 -5.52 9.26
N CYS A 818 13.46 -6.66 9.94
CA CYS A 818 14.38 -7.07 10.99
C CYS A 818 15.82 -7.22 10.48
N PHE A 819 16.00 -7.82 9.29
CA PHE A 819 17.31 -7.95 8.65
C PHE A 819 17.90 -6.58 8.28
N PHE A 820 17.10 -5.66 7.72
CA PHE A 820 17.55 -4.31 7.41
C PHE A 820 17.99 -3.55 8.67
N ARG A 821 17.23 -3.65 9.77
CA ARG A 821 17.60 -3.09 11.08
C ARG A 821 18.96 -3.61 11.55
N GLU A 822 19.21 -4.91 11.43
CA GLU A 822 20.51 -5.51 11.79
C GLU A 822 21.65 -4.91 10.97
N LYS A 823 21.45 -4.72 9.66
CA LYS A 823 22.46 -4.08 8.79
C LYS A 823 22.68 -2.60 9.09
N LEU A 824 21.65 -1.86 9.51
CA LEU A 824 21.83 -0.51 10.04
C LEU A 824 22.64 -0.50 11.35
N ASP A 825 22.38 -1.44 12.26
CA ASP A 825 23.12 -1.56 13.51
C ASP A 825 24.59 -1.94 13.27
N GLU A 826 24.89 -2.79 12.27
CA GLU A 826 26.24 -3.09 11.82
C GLU A 826 26.94 -1.83 11.28
N MET A 827 26.27 -1.08 10.39
CA MET A 827 26.77 0.18 9.84
C MET A 827 27.09 1.20 10.96
N LEU A 828 26.21 1.36 11.95
CA LEU A 828 26.41 2.28 13.08
C LEU A 828 27.52 1.86 14.05
N LYS A 829 28.01 0.61 13.99
CA LYS A 829 29.14 0.14 14.81
C LYS A 829 30.50 0.47 14.21
N THR A 830 30.57 0.81 12.92
CA THR A 830 31.78 1.30 12.24
C THR A 830 32.28 2.61 12.88
N PRO A 831 33.58 2.97 12.73
CA PRO A 831 34.09 4.26 13.21
C PRO A 831 33.30 5.44 12.66
N GLU A 832 33.06 5.48 11.35
CA GLU A 832 32.32 6.55 10.67
C GLU A 832 30.86 6.60 11.13
N GLY A 833 30.22 5.44 11.30
CA GLY A 833 28.85 5.34 11.80
C GLY A 833 28.71 5.86 13.23
N LYS A 834 29.68 5.57 14.11
CA LYS A 834 29.70 6.11 15.48
C LYS A 834 29.91 7.61 15.49
N ASP A 835 30.80 8.13 14.66
CA ASP A 835 31.04 9.57 14.56
C ASP A 835 29.79 10.31 14.07
N TRP A 836 29.13 9.77 13.04
CA TRP A 836 27.85 10.31 12.55
C TRP A 836 26.75 10.27 13.62
N ALA A 837 26.59 9.14 14.31
CA ALA A 837 25.57 8.97 15.33
C ALA A 837 25.75 9.92 16.52
N ASN A 838 26.99 10.25 16.88
CA ASN A 838 27.32 11.15 17.98
C ASN A 838 27.46 12.62 17.57
N ALA A 839 27.31 12.95 16.29
CA ALA A 839 27.47 14.30 15.81
C ALA A 839 26.46 15.26 16.49
N PRO A 840 26.90 16.44 16.98
CA PRO A 840 26.01 17.41 17.59
C PRO A 840 25.04 17.98 16.54
N GLY A 841 23.73 17.82 16.75
CA GLY A 841 22.68 18.37 15.89
C GLY A 841 22.61 19.89 15.98
N THR A 842 22.28 20.54 14.86
CA THR A 842 21.99 21.98 14.79
C THR A 842 20.50 22.29 15.03
N GLU A 843 19.68 21.26 15.23
CA GLU A 843 18.23 21.41 15.33
C GLU A 843 17.79 21.87 16.72
N SER A 844 16.61 22.47 16.78
CA SER A 844 16.05 22.99 18.03
C SER A 844 14.66 22.44 18.28
N ASP A 845 14.50 21.78 19.42
CA ASP A 845 13.20 21.37 19.97
C ASP A 845 12.34 22.55 20.43
N HIS A 846 12.80 23.80 20.26
CA HIS A 846 12.08 24.99 20.73
C HIS A 846 10.65 25.08 20.19
N PHE A 847 10.39 24.65 18.95
CA PHE A 847 9.04 24.65 18.41
C PHE A 847 8.10 23.73 19.23
N ARG A 848 8.60 22.65 19.84
CA ARG A 848 7.80 21.76 20.69
C ARG A 848 7.33 22.44 21.97
N MET A 849 7.99 23.51 22.40
CA MET A 849 7.62 24.27 23.61
C MET A 849 6.38 25.14 23.39
N GLY A 850 6.05 25.48 22.15
CA GLY A 850 4.83 26.21 21.81
C GLY A 850 3.57 25.32 21.72
N ALA A 851 3.72 23.99 21.71
CA ALA A 851 2.59 23.07 21.73
C ALA A 851 1.98 22.96 23.13
N LEU A 852 0.65 22.79 23.20
CA LEU A 852 -0.10 22.61 24.44
C LEU A 852 -0.04 21.18 24.99
N LYS A 853 0.47 20.22 24.20
CA LYS A 853 0.64 18.80 24.57
C LYS A 853 -0.66 18.18 25.07
N LYS A 854 -1.73 18.37 24.30
CA LYS A 854 -3.05 17.90 24.67
C LYS A 854 -3.12 16.39 24.50
N TRP A 855 -3.67 15.73 25.51
CA TRP A 855 -3.90 14.29 25.54
C TRP A 855 -5.36 14.01 25.20
N SER A 856 -5.61 12.88 24.54
CA SER A 856 -6.99 12.39 24.35
C SER A 856 -7.38 11.47 25.50
N TYR A 857 -6.44 10.63 25.94
CA TYR A 857 -6.56 9.74 27.09
C TYR A 857 -5.54 10.10 28.15
N SER A 858 -5.83 9.85 29.43
CA SER A 858 -4.89 10.21 30.49
C SER A 858 -3.53 9.49 30.29
N PRO A 859 -2.38 10.17 30.52
CA PRO A 859 -1.06 9.54 30.35
C PRO A 859 -0.86 8.28 31.20
N GLU A 860 -1.47 8.26 32.38
CA GLU A 860 -1.42 7.11 33.29
C GLU A 860 -2.19 5.91 32.72
N TYR A 861 -3.39 6.13 32.19
CA TYR A 861 -4.19 5.09 31.55
C TYR A 861 -3.42 4.44 30.38
N VAL A 862 -2.86 5.28 29.49
CA VAL A 862 -2.14 4.79 28.31
C VAL A 862 -0.90 3.97 28.70
N ARG A 863 -0.12 4.42 29.70
CA ARG A 863 1.02 3.65 30.23
C ARG A 863 0.59 2.33 30.84
N ASN A 864 -0.51 2.30 31.57
CA ASN A 864 -1.03 1.09 32.19
C ASN A 864 -1.49 0.07 31.15
N GLU A 865 -2.16 0.52 30.07
CA GLU A 865 -2.54 -0.36 28.97
C GLU A 865 -1.33 -0.93 28.22
N ILE A 866 -0.32 -0.10 27.92
CA ILE A 866 0.92 -0.56 27.30
C ILE A 866 1.59 -1.62 28.18
N SER A 867 1.78 -1.32 29.47
CA SER A 867 2.36 -2.26 30.43
C SER A 867 1.55 -3.56 30.51
N ARG A 868 0.21 -3.49 30.54
CA ARG A 868 -0.67 -4.67 30.55
C ARG A 868 -0.40 -5.57 29.34
N VAL A 869 -0.32 -4.99 28.15
CA VAL A 869 -0.09 -5.74 26.90
C VAL A 869 1.32 -6.33 26.86
N GLU A 870 2.34 -5.57 27.26
CA GLU A 870 3.73 -6.06 27.33
C GLU A 870 3.91 -7.26 28.28
N HIS A 871 3.17 -7.30 29.39
CA HIS A 871 3.23 -8.38 30.39
C HIS A 871 2.28 -9.55 30.09
N THR A 872 1.35 -9.40 29.16
CA THR A 872 0.50 -10.50 28.69
C THR A 872 1.32 -11.35 27.70
N ALA A 873 1.15 -12.68 27.70
CA ALA A 873 1.86 -13.55 26.76
C ALA A 873 1.58 -13.12 25.32
N ARG A 874 2.53 -12.42 24.70
CA ARG A 874 2.35 -11.76 23.40
C ARG A 874 1.94 -12.78 22.33
N THR A 875 0.75 -12.59 21.78
CA THR A 875 0.32 -13.29 20.57
C THR A 875 0.96 -12.54 19.41
N TYR A 876 2.22 -12.85 19.11
CA TYR A 876 2.94 -12.22 18.01
C TYR A 876 2.21 -12.48 16.68
N LYS A 877 1.92 -11.41 15.95
CA LYS A 877 1.33 -11.46 14.61
C LYS A 877 2.26 -12.16 13.60
N TYR A 878 3.58 -12.00 13.80
CA TYR A 878 4.63 -12.47 12.88
C TYR A 878 5.62 -13.48 13.49
N SER A 879 5.28 -14.18 14.59
CA SER A 879 6.27 -15.07 15.22
C SER A 879 6.64 -16.27 14.34
N ASP A 880 7.94 -16.52 14.20
CA ASP A 880 8.46 -17.84 13.91
C ASP A 880 7.98 -18.83 14.97
N LYS A 881 7.15 -19.80 14.56
CA LYS A 881 6.70 -20.91 15.41
C LYS A 881 7.89 -21.70 15.98
N GLU A 882 9.08 -21.62 15.37
CA GLU A 882 10.30 -22.26 15.87
C GLU A 882 10.72 -21.77 17.28
N HIS A 883 10.56 -20.48 17.59
CA HIS A 883 10.94 -19.94 18.91
C HIS A 883 9.98 -20.31 20.04
N ARG A 884 8.78 -20.82 19.75
CA ARG A 884 7.87 -21.34 20.79
C ARG A 884 8.30 -22.70 21.35
N ARG A 885 9.12 -23.47 20.62
CA ARG A 885 9.61 -24.78 21.10
C ARG A 885 10.87 -24.68 21.97
N SER A 886 11.69 -23.62 21.83
CA SER A 886 12.94 -23.49 22.59
C SER A 886 12.77 -22.92 24.02
N ARG A 887 11.60 -22.36 24.36
CA ARG A 887 11.31 -21.84 25.72
C ARG A 887 10.60 -22.84 26.65
N LYS A 888 10.46 -24.11 26.25
CA LYS A 888 10.23 -25.22 27.19
C LYS A 888 11.55 -25.94 27.44
N GLY A 889 12.41 -25.28 28.21
CA GLY A 889 13.55 -25.88 28.90
C GLY A 889 13.31 -25.78 30.39
#